data_AF-A0A1A8B3L3-F1
#
_entry.id   AF-A0A1A8B3L3-F1
#
_cell.length_a   1.000
_cell.length_b   1.000
_cell.length_c   1.000
_cell.angle_alpha   90.00
_cell.angle_beta   90.00
_cell.angle_gamma   90.00
#
_symmetry.space_group_name_H-M   'P 1'
#
loop_
_entity.id
_entity.type
_entity.pdbx_description
1 polymer ?
#
loop_
_entity_poly.entity_id
_entity_poly.type
_entity_poly.pdbx_seq_one_letter_code
_entity_poly.pdbx_strand_id
1 'polypeptide(L)'
;MATPQSAPGNLENKILESRINSGSRENSTVDFSKVDMNFMKKIPPGAEASNVLVGEVDFLEQPVIAFVRLSPAVLLTGLTEVPVPTRFLFLMLGPFGKGPQYHEIGRSIATLMTDEVFHDVAYKAKDRNDLLSGIDEFLDQVTVLPPGEWDPSIRIEPPKSVPSQEKRKMPTLLNGSAHNSDIVKEAEHHTGPELQRTGRIFGGLVNDVRRKAPFYWSDIKDALSLQCLASILFLYCACMSPVITFGGLLGEATKGNISAIESLFGASMTGVAYSLFAGQPLTILGSTGPVLVFEKILFKFCSDYQLSYLSLRTSIGLWTAFLCLLLVATDASSLVCYITRFTEEAFAALICIIFIYEALAKLVHLGEVYPFNMHDELDNLTFYTCQCSPPANASLEVQEIWRSRNVTSENVEWELLSVKECLDLNGKFVGSACSHHGPYVPDVLFWSVILFFTTFFLSSFLKKFKTKSYFPTKVRSAISDFAVFLTIMIMVLLDYLVGVPSPKLSVPDRFEPTSKHRGWLISPLGTNPWWTLLVAAIPALLCTILIFMDQQITAIIINRKENKLKKGCGYHLDLLVVSVMLGVCSIMGLPWFVAATVLSISHVNSLKVESGCAAPGEQPRFLGIREQRVTGFMIFILMGCSVFMTSALKFIPMPVLYGVFLYMGVSSLKGIQLFDRIKLFGMPSKHQPDLIYLRYVPLWKVHVFTVVQLSCLILLLVIKLTSAAVIFPMMVLALVFVRKLLDFCYSKRELSWLDDLIPESKKKRDDDKKKKEQDAQQMMEETEEEEPYEREFPNKAMKGRSDPSEVNISDEMAKSGIWKSVSKNSEGNKVLKRCKSLEKLPCVRINMGDEDSQRFIDSETAL
;
A
#
# COMPACT_ATOMS: atom_id res chain seq x y z
N MET A 1 -42.67 33.48 -35.32
CA MET A 1 -41.56 32.75 -35.96
C MET A 1 -40.36 33.69 -36.04
N ALA A 2 -39.25 33.28 -35.40
CA ALA A 2 -37.84 33.58 -35.67
C ALA A 2 -37.33 35.03 -35.91
N THR A 3 -36.62 35.59 -34.90
CA THR A 3 -35.15 35.96 -34.85
C THR A 3 -34.43 36.44 -36.13
N PRO A 4 -33.40 37.33 -36.07
CA PRO A 4 -32.21 37.10 -35.22
C PRO A 4 -31.43 38.30 -34.60
N GLN A 5 -30.47 37.84 -33.79
CA GLN A 5 -29.47 38.43 -32.90
C GLN A 5 -28.57 39.54 -33.46
N SER A 6 -28.14 40.45 -32.57
CA SER A 6 -26.71 40.70 -32.28
C SER A 6 -26.52 41.62 -31.06
N ALA A 7 -25.53 41.30 -30.23
CA ALA A 7 -24.94 42.14 -29.18
C ALA A 7 -23.40 42.15 -29.43
N PRO A 8 -22.54 42.87 -28.68
CA PRO A 8 -22.76 43.81 -27.57
C PRO A 8 -21.93 45.13 -27.68
N GLY A 9 -22.12 46.06 -26.73
CA GLY A 9 -21.22 47.20 -26.54
C GLY A 9 -21.52 47.96 -25.26
N ASN A 10 -20.61 47.86 -24.28
CA ASN A 10 -20.65 48.51 -22.97
C ASN A 10 -19.64 49.68 -22.98
N LEU A 11 -20.03 50.89 -22.56
CA LEU A 11 -19.09 51.90 -22.06
C LEU A 11 -19.79 52.89 -21.11
N GLU A 12 -19.17 53.07 -19.95
CA GLU A 12 -19.53 53.93 -18.82
C GLU A 12 -19.53 55.43 -19.15
N ASN A 13 -20.29 56.23 -18.36
CA ASN A 13 -19.81 57.54 -17.93
C ASN A 13 -20.42 58.01 -16.58
N LYS A 14 -19.51 58.54 -15.76
CA LYS A 14 -19.56 59.09 -14.39
C LYS A 14 -20.44 60.34 -14.20
N ILE A 15 -20.68 60.70 -12.92
CA ILE A 15 -20.65 62.04 -12.24
C ILE A 15 -21.51 61.89 -10.95
N LEU A 16 -21.25 62.43 -9.74
CA LEU A 16 -20.17 63.16 -9.04
C LEU A 16 -20.62 63.23 -7.56
N GLU A 17 -19.70 63.14 -6.59
CA GLU A 17 -19.95 63.27 -5.15
C GLU A 17 -20.30 64.71 -4.70
N SER A 18 -21.10 64.84 -3.63
CA SER A 18 -20.85 65.88 -2.62
C SER A 18 -21.33 65.44 -1.22
N ARG A 19 -20.42 65.50 -0.25
CA ARG A 19 -20.63 65.30 1.19
C ARG A 19 -21.09 66.60 1.85
N ILE A 20 -22.11 66.53 2.70
CA ILE A 20 -22.27 67.46 3.83
C ILE A 20 -22.65 66.63 5.07
N ASN A 21 -21.94 66.88 6.17
CA ASN A 21 -22.06 66.21 7.46
C ASN A 21 -22.71 67.22 8.44
N SER A 22 -23.87 66.88 9.03
CA SER A 22 -24.38 67.57 10.22
C SER A 22 -25.21 66.60 11.05
N GLY A 23 -24.80 66.39 12.31
CA GLY A 23 -25.54 65.60 13.28
C GLY A 23 -26.78 66.34 13.80
N SER A 24 -27.88 65.62 13.94
CA SER A 24 -28.99 65.98 14.83
C SER A 24 -29.66 64.69 15.32
N ARG A 25 -29.95 64.67 16.62
CA ARG A 25 -30.76 63.65 17.30
C ARG A 25 -32.22 63.85 16.88
N GLU A 26 -32.82 62.90 16.17
CA GLU A 26 -34.26 62.91 15.90
C GLU A 26 -34.86 61.51 16.07
N ASN A 27 -35.99 61.48 16.77
CA ASN A 27 -36.82 60.31 17.03
C ASN A 27 -37.18 59.58 15.73
N SER A 28 -36.88 58.29 15.65
CA SER A 28 -37.06 57.50 14.44
C SER A 28 -38.52 57.10 14.20
N THR A 29 -39.30 58.00 13.60
CA THR A 29 -40.38 57.59 12.67
C THR A 29 -39.74 57.48 11.30
N VAL A 30 -39.57 56.25 10.80
CA VAL A 30 -38.95 55.99 9.49
C VAL A 30 -39.90 56.45 8.38
N ASP A 31 -39.49 57.47 7.61
CA ASP A 31 -40.16 57.92 6.40
C ASP A 31 -40.08 56.83 5.30
N PHE A 32 -41.24 56.28 4.91
CA PHE A 32 -41.36 55.22 3.89
C PHE A 32 -40.90 55.63 2.48
N SER A 33 -40.54 56.90 2.26
CA SER A 33 -40.09 57.43 0.98
C SER A 33 -38.62 57.10 0.63
N LYS A 34 -37.86 56.49 1.55
CA LYS A 34 -36.43 56.13 1.38
C LYS A 34 -36.14 54.62 1.39
N VAL A 35 -37.14 53.75 1.28
CA VAL A 35 -36.90 52.29 1.22
C VAL A 35 -36.38 51.92 -0.17
N ASP A 36 -35.15 51.38 -0.24
CA ASP A 36 -34.49 51.00 -1.49
C ASP A 36 -35.17 49.77 -2.10
N MET A 37 -36.21 49.99 -2.90
CA MET A 37 -37.04 48.96 -3.56
C MET A 37 -36.26 48.01 -4.47
N ASN A 38 -34.99 48.32 -4.76
CA ASN A 38 -34.09 47.46 -5.51
C ASN A 38 -33.74 46.17 -4.74
N PHE A 39 -33.73 46.23 -3.40
CA PHE A 39 -33.41 45.07 -2.56
C PHE A 39 -34.57 44.07 -2.49
N MET A 40 -35.82 44.54 -2.52
CA MET A 40 -37.03 43.69 -2.56
C MET A 40 -37.06 42.73 -3.75
N LYS A 41 -36.47 43.10 -4.88
CA LYS A 41 -36.40 42.22 -6.07
C LYS A 41 -35.48 41.01 -5.89
N LYS A 42 -34.58 41.02 -4.90
CA LYS A 42 -33.63 39.92 -4.62
C LYS A 42 -34.16 38.94 -3.57
N ILE A 43 -35.26 39.27 -2.91
CA ILE A 43 -35.83 38.45 -1.84
C ILE A 43 -36.89 37.52 -2.46
N PRO A 44 -36.85 36.20 -2.16
CA PRO A 44 -37.85 35.28 -2.65
C PRO A 44 -39.26 35.60 -2.12
N PRO A 45 -40.31 35.35 -2.92
CA PRO A 45 -41.70 35.56 -2.49
C PRO A 45 -42.02 34.64 -1.31
N GLY A 46 -42.55 35.21 -0.22
CA GLY A 46 -42.86 34.48 1.01
C GLY A 46 -41.72 34.43 2.03
N ALA A 47 -40.65 35.21 1.86
CA ALA A 47 -39.61 35.34 2.87
C ALA A 47 -40.16 35.91 4.19
N GLU A 48 -39.67 35.37 5.31
CA GLU A 48 -39.93 35.86 6.66
C GLU A 48 -38.62 36.37 7.27
N ALA A 49 -38.70 37.38 8.14
CA ALA A 49 -37.55 37.96 8.81
C ALA A 49 -37.31 37.30 10.19
N SER A 50 -36.03 37.16 10.54
CA SER A 50 -35.57 36.85 11.90
C SER A 50 -34.75 38.03 12.40
N ASN A 51 -35.21 38.69 13.46
CA ASN A 51 -34.51 39.85 14.02
C ASN A 51 -33.68 39.42 15.22
N VAL A 52 -32.40 39.79 15.20
CA VAL A 52 -31.45 39.56 16.28
C VAL A 52 -31.11 40.90 16.90
N LEU A 53 -31.58 41.13 18.12
CA LEU A 53 -31.48 42.37 18.85
C LEU A 53 -30.56 42.15 20.06
N VAL A 54 -29.48 42.92 20.11
CA VAL A 54 -28.46 42.82 21.14
C VAL A 54 -28.18 44.20 21.71
N GLY A 55 -28.12 44.32 23.04
CA GLY A 55 -27.88 45.59 23.70
C GLY A 55 -27.24 45.47 25.09
N GLU A 56 -26.65 46.58 25.53
CA GLU A 56 -26.16 46.75 26.90
C GLU A 56 -27.12 47.66 27.67
N VAL A 57 -27.39 47.32 28.92
CA VAL A 57 -28.17 48.14 29.85
C VAL A 57 -27.48 48.17 31.21
N ASP A 58 -27.64 49.28 31.92
CA ASP A 58 -27.02 49.60 33.21
C ASP A 58 -27.71 48.96 34.41
N PHE A 59 -29.00 48.65 34.29
CA PHE A 59 -29.79 48.09 35.40
C PHE A 59 -29.76 46.56 35.52
N LEU A 60 -29.19 45.83 34.54
CA LEU A 60 -29.13 44.35 34.61
C LEU A 60 -27.83 43.89 35.27
N GLU A 61 -27.95 43.10 36.34
CA GLU A 61 -26.80 42.43 36.97
C GLU A 61 -26.34 41.18 36.20
N GLN A 62 -27.24 40.57 35.42
CA GLN A 62 -26.98 39.36 34.63
C GLN A 62 -27.57 39.47 33.23
N PRO A 63 -26.96 38.83 32.21
CA PRO A 63 -27.49 38.85 30.86
C PRO A 63 -28.80 38.07 30.77
N VAL A 64 -29.79 38.65 30.08
CA VAL A 64 -31.09 38.06 29.79
C VAL A 64 -31.15 37.72 28.30
N ILE A 65 -31.56 36.48 28.01
CA ILE A 65 -31.71 35.97 26.64
C ILE A 65 -33.16 35.52 26.47
N ALA A 66 -33.80 35.96 25.39
CA ALA A 66 -35.12 35.49 24.99
C ALA A 66 -35.13 35.15 23.49
N PHE A 67 -35.62 33.96 23.16
CA PHE A 67 -35.91 33.55 21.79
C PHE A 67 -37.42 33.41 21.64
N VAL A 68 -38.01 34.23 20.79
CA VAL A 68 -39.45 34.38 20.62
C VAL A 68 -39.84 33.96 19.21
N ARG A 69 -40.78 33.02 19.11
CA ARG A 69 -41.43 32.64 17.86
C ARG A 69 -42.85 33.17 17.84
N LEU A 70 -43.16 34.05 16.88
CA LEU A 70 -44.50 34.60 16.70
C LEU A 70 -45.43 33.56 16.06
N SER A 71 -46.72 33.57 16.43
CA SER A 71 -47.70 32.59 15.94
C SER A 71 -48.13 32.86 14.49
N PRO A 72 -48.53 34.09 14.13
CA PRO A 72 -48.44 34.61 12.76
C PRO A 72 -47.17 35.44 12.58
N ALA A 73 -46.61 35.49 11.36
CA ALA A 73 -45.54 36.43 11.05
C ALA A 73 -46.14 37.84 10.94
N VAL A 74 -45.57 38.83 11.66
CA VAL A 74 -46.13 40.18 11.79
C VAL A 74 -45.14 41.21 11.27
N LEU A 75 -45.63 42.21 10.54
CA LEU A 75 -44.81 43.34 10.09
C LEU A 75 -44.54 44.27 11.28
N LEU A 76 -43.32 44.23 11.82
CA LEU A 76 -42.87 45.14 12.86
C LEU A 76 -42.21 46.36 12.20
N THR A 77 -42.82 47.53 12.34
CA THR A 77 -42.32 48.77 11.76
C THR A 77 -41.03 49.22 12.46
N GLY A 78 -39.99 49.54 11.68
CA GLY A 78 -38.74 50.12 12.17
C GLY A 78 -37.63 49.13 12.58
N LEU A 79 -37.87 47.81 12.58
CA LEU A 79 -36.84 46.82 12.90
C LEU A 79 -36.10 46.27 11.66
N THR A 80 -36.77 46.26 10.51
CA THR A 80 -36.20 45.77 9.25
C THR A 80 -36.15 46.90 8.24
N GLU A 81 -35.05 47.00 7.48
CA GLU A 81 -34.90 47.98 6.39
C GLU A 81 -35.92 47.77 5.26
N VAL A 82 -36.50 46.57 5.20
CA VAL A 82 -37.40 46.10 4.17
C VAL A 82 -38.70 45.64 4.83
N PRO A 83 -39.88 45.88 4.22
CA PRO A 83 -41.16 45.49 4.82
C PRO A 83 -41.43 43.98 4.69
N VAL A 84 -40.64 43.18 5.42
CA VAL A 84 -40.78 41.71 5.49
C VAL A 84 -41.40 41.33 6.84
N PRO A 85 -42.40 40.43 6.89
CA PRO A 85 -43.01 40.03 8.15
C PRO A 85 -41.99 39.28 9.02
N THR A 86 -41.88 39.67 10.29
CA THR A 86 -40.99 39.04 11.26
C THR A 86 -41.65 37.79 11.85
N ARG A 87 -40.92 36.68 11.89
CA ARG A 87 -41.35 35.40 12.50
C ARG A 87 -40.63 35.10 13.81
N PHE A 88 -39.33 35.34 13.84
CA PHE A 88 -38.47 35.03 14.98
C PHE A 88 -37.81 36.29 15.52
N LEU A 89 -37.73 36.40 16.84
CA LEU A 89 -37.04 37.47 17.54
C LEU A 89 -36.05 36.86 18.54
N PHE A 90 -34.78 37.22 18.42
CA PHE A 90 -33.77 36.92 19.44
C PHE A 90 -33.41 38.21 20.15
N LEU A 91 -33.54 38.24 21.47
CA LEU A 91 -33.22 39.38 22.32
C LEU A 91 -32.11 38.97 23.29
N MET A 92 -31.02 39.71 23.31
CA MET A 92 -29.96 39.58 24.30
C MET A 92 -29.64 40.94 24.90
N LEU A 93 -29.89 41.08 26.20
CA LEU A 93 -29.58 42.29 26.97
C LEU A 93 -28.61 41.90 28.10
N GLY A 94 -27.56 42.68 28.32
CA GLY A 94 -26.61 42.38 29.41
C GLY A 94 -26.00 43.62 30.05
N PRO A 95 -25.29 43.43 31.19
CA PRO A 95 -24.57 44.50 31.88
C PRO A 95 -23.53 45.17 30.99
N PHE A 96 -23.22 46.43 31.30
CA PHE A 96 -22.13 47.17 30.67
C PHE A 96 -20.77 46.46 30.82
N GLY A 97 -19.98 46.47 29.74
CA GLY A 97 -18.59 46.00 29.72
C GLY A 97 -18.34 44.74 28.90
N LYS A 98 -19.40 44.14 28.32
CA LYS A 98 -19.32 42.92 27.48
C LYS A 98 -19.97 43.06 26.10
N GLY A 99 -20.28 44.28 25.67
CA GLY A 99 -20.89 44.63 24.39
C GLY A 99 -20.33 43.90 23.17
N PRO A 100 -19.00 43.85 22.92
CA PRO A 100 -18.46 43.11 21.78
C PRO A 100 -18.75 41.62 21.85
N GLN A 101 -18.78 41.02 23.05
CA GLN A 101 -19.11 39.59 23.21
C GLN A 101 -20.57 39.33 22.87
N TYR A 102 -21.48 40.21 23.31
CA TYR A 102 -22.90 40.10 22.98
C TYR A 102 -23.13 40.26 21.47
N HIS A 103 -22.41 41.17 20.83
CA HIS A 103 -22.48 41.35 19.38
C HIS A 103 -22.02 40.10 18.63
N GLU A 104 -20.93 39.45 19.06
CA GLU A 104 -20.46 38.18 18.47
C GLU A 104 -21.46 37.03 18.69
N ILE A 105 -22.11 36.96 19.85
CA ILE A 105 -23.19 36.00 20.11
C ILE A 105 -24.38 36.25 19.17
N GLY A 106 -24.78 37.51 18.99
CA GLY A 106 -25.82 37.88 18.03
C GLY A 106 -25.48 37.46 16.60
N ARG A 107 -24.24 37.72 16.16
CA ARG A 107 -23.75 37.28 14.83
C ARG A 107 -23.79 35.76 14.67
N SER A 108 -23.46 35.02 15.72
CA SER A 108 -23.48 33.55 15.73
C SER A 108 -24.90 33.01 15.58
N ILE A 109 -25.85 33.57 16.34
CA ILE A 109 -27.27 33.21 16.24
C ILE A 109 -27.87 33.59 14.88
N ALA A 110 -27.50 34.75 14.33
CA ALA A 110 -27.92 35.14 12.99
C ALA A 110 -27.44 34.14 11.93
N THR A 111 -26.20 33.66 12.05
CA THR A 111 -25.63 32.65 11.16
C THR A 111 -26.35 31.30 11.34
N LEU A 112 -26.64 30.91 12.58
CA LEU A 112 -27.36 29.68 12.88
C LEU A 112 -28.75 29.65 12.23
N MET A 113 -29.47 30.77 12.23
CA MET A 113 -30.80 30.89 11.59
C MET A 113 -30.77 30.76 10.06
N THR A 114 -29.59 30.84 9.42
CA THR A 114 -29.44 30.59 7.98
C THR A 114 -29.32 29.12 7.63
N ASP A 115 -29.06 28.24 8.59
CA ASP A 115 -28.96 26.81 8.33
C ASP A 115 -30.36 26.18 8.15
N GLU A 116 -30.56 25.44 7.06
CA GLU A 116 -31.85 24.83 6.72
C GLU A 116 -32.35 23.85 7.80
N VAL A 117 -31.45 23.13 8.48
CA VAL A 117 -31.85 22.13 9.49
C VAL A 117 -32.26 22.81 10.77
N PHE A 118 -31.44 23.76 11.24
CA PHE A 118 -31.80 24.51 12.45
C PHE A 118 -33.07 25.33 12.24
N HIS A 119 -33.26 25.92 11.06
CA HIS A 119 -34.48 26.61 10.67
C HIS A 119 -35.71 25.69 10.82
N ASP A 120 -35.66 24.47 10.26
CA ASP A 120 -36.74 23.48 10.38
C ASP A 120 -37.01 23.07 11.84
N VAL A 121 -35.97 22.91 12.65
CA VAL A 121 -36.08 22.63 14.09
C VAL A 121 -36.76 23.80 14.80
N ALA A 122 -36.39 25.04 14.51
CA ALA A 122 -36.98 26.23 15.13
C ALA A 122 -38.48 26.39 14.84
N TYR A 123 -38.97 25.99 13.66
CA TYR A 123 -40.42 25.96 13.36
C TYR A 123 -41.17 24.85 14.10
N LYS A 124 -40.51 23.70 14.35
CA LYS A 124 -41.15 22.52 14.97
C LYS A 124 -40.98 22.47 16.48
N ALA A 125 -40.04 23.22 17.04
CA ALA A 125 -39.72 23.22 18.47
C ALA A 125 -40.97 23.53 19.32
N LYS A 126 -41.19 22.71 20.34
CA LYS A 126 -42.25 22.93 21.36
C LYS A 126 -41.63 23.29 22.70
N ASP A 127 -40.45 22.75 22.98
CA ASP A 127 -39.73 22.94 24.23
C ASP A 127 -38.35 23.57 23.99
N ARG A 128 -37.76 24.13 25.06
CA ARG A 128 -36.40 24.68 25.03
C ARG A 128 -35.35 23.63 24.64
N ASN A 129 -35.58 22.37 25.01
CA ASN A 129 -34.63 21.27 24.76
C ASN A 129 -34.51 20.93 23.26
N ASP A 130 -35.57 21.13 22.48
CA ASP A 130 -35.54 20.92 21.03
C ASP A 130 -34.61 21.93 20.36
N LEU A 131 -34.68 23.19 20.81
CA LEU A 131 -33.83 24.26 20.29
C LEU A 131 -32.35 24.06 20.68
N LEU A 132 -32.09 23.64 21.93
CA LEU A 132 -30.74 23.30 22.38
C LEU A 132 -30.16 22.12 21.59
N SER A 133 -30.95 21.07 21.36
CA SER A 133 -30.51 19.92 20.55
C SER A 133 -30.18 20.32 19.11
N GLY A 134 -30.95 21.25 18.53
CA GLY A 134 -30.65 21.79 17.21
C GLY A 134 -29.36 22.63 17.17
N ILE A 135 -29.05 23.36 18.25
CA ILE A 135 -27.77 24.08 18.38
C ILE A 135 -26.60 23.09 18.47
N ASP A 136 -26.72 22.05 19.29
CA ASP A 136 -25.68 21.04 19.45
C ASP A 136 -25.40 20.28 18.14
N GLU A 137 -26.44 19.88 17.41
CA GLU A 137 -26.29 19.23 16.10
C GLU A 137 -25.58 20.12 15.07
N PHE A 138 -25.84 21.43 15.11
CA PHE A 138 -25.14 22.40 14.28
C PHE A 138 -23.66 22.50 14.68
N LEU A 139 -23.36 22.61 15.98
CA LEU A 139 -21.99 22.73 16.48
C LEU A 139 -21.12 21.51 16.19
N ASP A 140 -21.67 20.30 16.24
CA ASP A 140 -20.96 19.05 15.93
C ASP A 140 -20.44 18.97 14.48
N GLN A 141 -21.06 19.73 13.56
CA GLN A 141 -20.76 19.69 12.14
C GLN A 141 -19.99 20.93 11.66
N VAL A 142 -19.95 21.99 12.46
CA VAL A 142 -19.18 23.20 12.15
C VAL A 142 -17.73 23.02 12.53
N THR A 143 -16.84 23.32 11.60
CA THR A 143 -15.40 23.42 11.87
C THR A 143 -15.10 24.75 12.55
N VAL A 144 -14.95 24.73 13.87
CA VAL A 144 -14.51 25.92 14.62
C VAL A 144 -13.00 26.11 14.41
N LEU A 145 -12.62 27.29 13.93
CA LEU A 145 -11.21 27.68 13.82
C LEU A 145 -10.78 28.39 15.12
N PRO A 146 -9.62 28.06 15.70
CA PRO A 146 -9.15 28.71 16.91
C PRO A 146 -8.81 30.19 16.62
N PRO A 147 -9.23 31.14 17.48
CA PRO A 147 -9.09 32.58 17.22
C PRO A 147 -7.64 33.11 17.26
N GLY A 148 -6.65 32.29 17.66
CA GLY A 148 -5.25 32.71 17.84
C GLY A 148 -4.24 32.18 16.80
N GLU A 149 -4.63 31.23 15.94
CA GLU A 149 -3.71 30.62 14.94
C GLU A 149 -4.02 31.05 13.49
N TRP A 150 -5.01 31.92 13.31
CA TRP A 150 -5.50 32.32 12.00
C TRP A 150 -5.40 33.84 11.81
N ASP A 151 -4.84 34.27 10.67
CA ASP A 151 -4.82 35.68 10.27
C ASP A 151 -6.14 36.03 9.53
N PRO A 152 -6.98 36.93 10.07
CA PRO A 152 -8.26 37.31 9.47
C PRO A 152 -8.15 37.92 8.06
N SER A 153 -6.96 38.35 7.65
CA SER A 153 -6.71 38.94 6.32
C SER A 153 -6.54 37.90 5.21
N ILE A 154 -6.35 36.62 5.54
CA ILE A 154 -6.19 35.54 4.55
C ILE A 154 -7.57 35.09 4.06
N ARG A 155 -7.83 35.26 2.77
CA ARG A 155 -9.08 34.82 2.12
C ARG A 155 -9.09 33.29 1.96
N ILE A 156 -9.98 32.61 2.69
CA ILE A 156 -10.23 31.17 2.50
C ILE A 156 -10.94 30.98 1.17
N GLU A 157 -10.32 30.25 0.24
CA GLU A 157 -10.99 29.87 -1.01
C GLU A 157 -12.15 28.91 -0.70
N PRO A 158 -13.37 29.18 -1.20
CA PRO A 158 -14.49 28.27 -0.98
C PRO A 158 -14.18 26.90 -1.61
N PRO A 159 -14.63 25.79 -0.98
CA PRO A 159 -14.43 24.46 -1.52
C PRO A 159 -15.06 24.33 -2.91
N LYS A 160 -14.35 23.67 -3.84
CA LYS A 160 -14.77 23.50 -5.25
C LYS A 160 -16.10 22.74 -5.45
N SER A 161 -16.61 22.12 -4.39
CA SER A 161 -17.94 21.50 -4.35
C SER A 161 -18.46 21.55 -2.92
N VAL A 162 -19.66 22.10 -2.74
CA VAL A 162 -20.34 22.11 -1.44
C VAL A 162 -20.69 20.65 -1.07
N PRO A 163 -20.34 20.14 0.11
CA PRO A 163 -20.75 18.81 0.56
C PRO A 163 -22.28 18.67 0.49
N SER A 164 -22.78 17.53 -0.01
CA SER A 164 -24.22 17.33 -0.15
C SER A 164 -24.91 17.27 1.22
N GLN A 165 -25.93 18.12 1.39
CA GLN A 165 -26.75 18.20 2.60
C GLN A 165 -27.81 17.07 2.67
N GLU A 166 -27.87 16.16 1.71
CA GLU A 166 -28.88 15.08 1.65
C GLU A 166 -28.82 14.13 2.84
N LYS A 167 -27.65 13.99 3.49
CA LYS A 167 -27.52 13.26 4.76
C LYS A 167 -28.30 13.90 5.92
N ARG A 168 -28.66 15.19 5.81
CA ARG A 168 -29.42 15.95 6.82
C ARG A 168 -30.92 15.64 6.84
N LYS A 169 -31.48 15.07 5.76
CA LYS A 169 -32.95 14.88 5.59
C LYS A 169 -33.42 13.44 5.80
N MET A 170 -32.51 12.48 6.00
CA MET A 170 -32.88 11.10 6.26
C MET A 170 -33.09 10.87 7.76
N PRO A 171 -34.30 10.51 8.22
CA PRO A 171 -34.48 10.09 9.60
C PRO A 171 -33.70 8.78 9.83
N THR A 172 -32.80 8.79 10.81
CA THR A 172 -32.16 7.58 11.30
C THR A 172 -33.25 6.75 11.98
N LEU A 173 -33.84 5.82 11.22
CA LEU A 173 -34.89 4.94 11.72
C LEU A 173 -34.28 4.04 12.79
N LEU A 174 -34.60 4.30 14.06
CA LEU A 174 -34.29 3.42 15.17
C LEU A 174 -35.41 2.37 15.27
N ASN A 175 -35.10 1.12 14.95
CA ASN A 175 -35.82 -0.01 15.51
C ASN A 175 -34.82 -1.01 16.07
N GLY A 176 -34.84 -1.12 17.40
CA GLY A 176 -34.13 -2.14 18.13
C GLY A 176 -34.78 -3.51 17.90
N SER A 177 -33.99 -4.41 17.33
CA SER A 177 -33.89 -5.85 17.62
C SER A 177 -33.58 -6.59 16.32
N ALA A 178 -32.52 -7.40 16.37
CA ALA A 178 -31.98 -8.17 15.25
C ALA A 178 -31.36 -7.36 14.09
N HIS A 179 -30.28 -6.61 14.36
CA HIS A 179 -29.31 -6.28 13.30
C HIS A 179 -27.86 -6.26 13.79
N ASN A 180 -27.39 -7.41 14.28
CA ASN A 180 -25.94 -7.69 14.40
C ASN A 180 -25.35 -8.23 13.07
N SER A 181 -26.07 -8.04 11.94
CA SER A 181 -25.73 -8.60 10.63
C SER A 181 -25.38 -7.56 9.56
N ASP A 182 -25.43 -6.25 9.85
CA ASP A 182 -25.07 -5.23 8.83
C ASP A 182 -23.71 -4.56 9.05
N ILE A 183 -23.17 -4.52 10.27
CA ILE A 183 -21.74 -4.20 10.48
C ILE A 183 -20.85 -5.33 9.94
N VAL A 184 -21.40 -6.55 9.82
CA VAL A 184 -20.71 -7.70 9.21
C VAL A 184 -20.77 -7.66 7.67
N LYS A 185 -21.76 -6.98 7.06
CA LYS A 185 -21.83 -6.87 5.59
C LYS A 185 -20.89 -5.82 5.01
N GLU A 186 -20.57 -4.74 5.73
CA GLU A 186 -19.49 -3.84 5.31
C GLU A 186 -18.09 -4.48 5.45
N ALA A 187 -17.95 -5.46 6.34
CA ALA A 187 -16.72 -6.27 6.49
C ALA A 187 -16.59 -7.39 5.44
N GLU A 188 -17.54 -7.57 4.53
CA GLU A 188 -17.41 -8.46 3.36
C GLU A 188 -17.03 -7.70 2.07
N HIS A 189 -16.80 -6.39 2.15
CA HIS A 189 -16.28 -5.60 1.01
C HIS A 189 -14.76 -5.74 0.79
N HIS A 190 -14.14 -6.84 1.26
CA HIS A 190 -12.70 -7.08 1.12
C HIS A 190 -12.30 -7.59 -0.27
N THR A 191 -13.23 -8.14 -1.06
CA THR A 191 -12.97 -8.48 -2.46
C THR A 191 -13.52 -7.37 -3.34
N GLY A 192 -12.64 -6.63 -4.04
CA GLY A 192 -13.09 -5.81 -5.15
C GLY A 192 -13.91 -6.66 -6.14
N PRO A 193 -14.73 -6.04 -7.01
CA PRO A 193 -15.51 -6.75 -8.04
C PRO A 193 -14.63 -7.56 -9.03
N GLU A 194 -13.31 -7.47 -8.87
CA GLU A 194 -12.26 -8.06 -9.70
C GLU A 194 -12.04 -9.57 -9.47
N LEU A 195 -12.49 -10.12 -8.33
CA LEU A 195 -12.22 -11.50 -7.90
C LEU A 195 -13.50 -12.32 -7.61
N GLN A 196 -14.69 -11.75 -7.85
CA GLN A 196 -15.94 -12.48 -7.70
C GLN A 196 -16.14 -13.50 -8.83
N ARG A 197 -16.56 -14.71 -8.47
CA ARG A 197 -16.77 -15.80 -9.42
C ARG A 197 -17.90 -15.44 -10.38
N THR A 198 -17.59 -15.27 -11.66
CA THR A 198 -18.55 -14.86 -12.69
C THR A 198 -19.49 -15.97 -13.16
N GLY A 199 -19.14 -17.24 -12.92
CA GLY A 199 -19.98 -18.39 -13.25
C GLY A 199 -20.14 -18.68 -14.76
N ARG A 200 -19.45 -17.92 -15.63
CA ARG A 200 -19.37 -18.14 -17.07
C ARG A 200 -17.95 -18.56 -17.43
N ILE A 201 -17.80 -19.50 -18.37
CA ILE A 201 -16.48 -19.91 -18.88
C ILE A 201 -15.79 -18.67 -19.50
N PHE A 202 -14.56 -18.38 -19.09
CA PHE A 202 -13.80 -17.16 -19.44
C PHE A 202 -14.43 -15.83 -18.99
N GLY A 203 -15.43 -15.85 -18.10
CA GLY A 203 -16.08 -14.63 -17.61
C GLY A 203 -15.11 -13.65 -16.93
N GLY A 204 -14.23 -14.17 -16.06
CA GLY A 204 -13.22 -13.36 -15.37
C GLY A 204 -12.21 -12.74 -16.33
N LEU A 205 -11.76 -13.50 -17.34
CA LEU A 205 -10.80 -13.03 -18.34
C LEU A 205 -11.36 -11.87 -19.18
N VAL A 206 -12.60 -11.97 -19.66
CA VAL A 206 -13.21 -10.90 -20.48
C VAL A 206 -13.35 -9.61 -19.67
N ASN A 207 -13.67 -9.72 -18.38
CA ASN A 207 -13.75 -8.57 -17.48
C ASN A 207 -12.36 -7.95 -17.22
N ASP A 208 -11.31 -8.75 -17.12
CA ASP A 208 -9.92 -8.26 -16.99
C ASP A 208 -9.50 -7.46 -18.23
N VAL A 209 -9.74 -8.01 -19.43
CA VAL A 209 -9.40 -7.37 -20.70
C VAL A 209 -10.18 -6.07 -20.89
N ARG A 210 -11.49 -6.07 -20.63
CA ARG A 210 -12.37 -4.89 -20.78
C ARG A 210 -11.91 -3.73 -19.91
N ARG A 211 -11.43 -4.01 -18.69
CA ARG A 211 -10.91 -2.99 -17.76
C ARG A 211 -9.55 -2.45 -18.19
N LYS A 212 -8.68 -3.28 -18.78
CA LYS A 212 -7.32 -2.89 -19.19
C LYS A 212 -7.25 -2.15 -20.51
N ALA A 213 -8.08 -2.52 -21.48
CA ALA A 213 -8.06 -2.00 -22.83
C ALA A 213 -7.95 -0.45 -22.93
N PRO A 214 -8.72 0.36 -22.18
CA PRO A 214 -8.64 1.82 -22.32
C PRO A 214 -7.32 2.43 -21.80
N PHE A 215 -6.62 1.76 -20.88
CA PHE A 215 -5.40 2.29 -20.26
C PHE A 215 -4.13 2.01 -21.08
N TYR A 216 -4.20 1.16 -22.12
CA TYR A 216 -3.03 0.73 -22.89
C TYR A 216 -2.25 1.91 -23.50
N TRP A 217 -2.95 2.89 -24.08
CA TRP A 217 -2.30 4.08 -24.65
C TRP A 217 -1.73 5.02 -23.58
N SER A 218 -2.38 5.09 -22.41
CA SER A 218 -1.87 5.87 -21.28
C SER A 218 -0.54 5.30 -20.76
N ASP A 219 -0.38 3.97 -20.76
CA ASP A 219 0.83 3.28 -20.29
C ASP A 219 2.08 3.64 -21.12
N ILE A 220 1.90 3.91 -22.43
CA ILE A 220 3.00 4.32 -23.32
C ILE A 220 3.37 5.78 -23.07
N LYS A 221 2.38 6.65 -22.86
CA LYS A 221 2.61 8.08 -22.61
C LYS A 221 3.29 8.32 -21.25
N ASP A 222 2.90 7.55 -20.23
CA ASP A 222 3.45 7.65 -18.86
C ASP A 222 4.94 7.20 -18.77
N ALA A 223 5.46 6.52 -19.79
CA ALA A 223 6.83 6.00 -19.80
C ALA A 223 7.92 7.05 -20.07
N LEU A 224 7.57 8.22 -20.62
CA LEU A 224 8.52 9.26 -21.07
C LEU A 224 9.08 10.10 -19.90
N SER A 225 9.77 9.45 -18.97
CA SER A 225 10.42 10.12 -17.83
C SER A 225 11.84 9.59 -17.59
N LEU A 226 12.74 10.45 -17.08
CA LEU A 226 14.13 10.08 -16.78
C LEU A 226 14.24 8.92 -15.78
N GLN A 227 13.30 8.83 -14.84
CA GLN A 227 13.19 7.74 -13.87
C GLN A 227 12.96 6.38 -14.56
N CYS A 228 12.18 6.33 -15.64
CA CYS A 228 11.95 5.10 -16.39
C CYS A 228 13.23 4.61 -17.06
N LEU A 229 14.05 5.52 -17.61
CA LEU A 229 15.35 5.16 -18.20
C LEU A 229 16.31 4.57 -17.14
N ALA A 230 16.38 5.21 -15.96
CA ALA A 230 17.17 4.70 -14.84
C ALA A 230 16.72 3.28 -14.42
N SER A 231 15.41 3.07 -14.36
CA SER A 231 14.80 1.78 -14.07
C SER A 231 15.16 0.73 -15.12
N ILE A 232 15.07 1.03 -16.43
CA ILE A 232 15.43 0.11 -17.51
C ILE A 232 16.88 -0.38 -17.35
N LEU A 233 17.83 0.54 -17.15
CA LEU A 233 19.25 0.19 -17.04
C LEU A 233 19.56 -0.62 -15.77
N PHE A 234 19.01 -0.22 -14.63
CA PHE A 234 19.16 -0.96 -13.38
C PHE A 234 18.61 -2.38 -13.50
N LEU A 235 17.36 -2.52 -13.95
CA LEU A 235 16.69 -3.81 -14.03
C LEU A 235 17.27 -4.70 -15.13
N TYR A 236 17.79 -4.14 -16.21
CA TYR A 236 18.54 -4.92 -17.20
C TYR A 236 19.71 -5.68 -16.54
N CYS A 237 20.58 -4.99 -15.78
CA CYS A 237 21.68 -5.65 -15.07
C CYS A 237 21.18 -6.64 -14.00
N ALA A 238 20.11 -6.29 -13.29
CA ALA A 238 19.53 -7.14 -12.25
C ALA A 238 18.86 -8.41 -12.79
N CYS A 239 18.20 -8.35 -13.96
CA CYS A 239 17.53 -9.47 -14.61
C CYS A 239 18.51 -10.39 -15.34
N MET A 240 19.62 -9.86 -15.86
CA MET A 240 20.57 -10.63 -16.66
C MET A 240 21.33 -11.66 -15.81
N SER A 241 21.75 -11.28 -14.61
CA SER A 241 22.58 -12.14 -13.77
C SER A 241 21.87 -13.42 -13.28
N PRO A 242 20.61 -13.39 -12.79
CA PRO A 242 19.89 -14.61 -12.42
C PRO A 242 19.63 -15.50 -13.62
N VAL A 243 19.28 -14.93 -14.78
CA VAL A 243 19.02 -15.70 -16.00
C VAL A 243 20.27 -16.46 -16.45
N ILE A 244 21.44 -15.83 -16.42
CA ILE A 244 22.70 -16.49 -16.79
C ILE A 244 23.15 -17.50 -15.73
N THR A 245 23.07 -17.14 -14.45
CA THR A 245 23.50 -18.06 -13.37
C THR A 245 22.60 -19.29 -13.28
N PHE A 246 21.28 -19.14 -13.36
CA PHE A 246 20.36 -20.28 -13.44
C PHE A 246 20.50 -21.06 -14.73
N GLY A 247 20.74 -20.39 -15.86
CA GLY A 247 21.02 -21.06 -17.13
C GLY A 247 22.31 -21.88 -17.10
N GLY A 248 23.36 -21.40 -16.42
CA GLY A 248 24.60 -22.13 -16.20
C GLY A 248 24.42 -23.35 -15.29
N LEU A 249 23.74 -23.18 -14.15
CA LEU A 249 23.41 -24.28 -13.24
C LEU A 249 22.53 -25.34 -13.91
N LEU A 250 21.60 -24.93 -14.77
CA LEU A 250 20.77 -25.83 -15.55
C LEU A 250 21.60 -26.56 -16.63
N GLY A 251 22.58 -25.88 -17.24
CA GLY A 251 23.55 -26.47 -18.15
C GLY A 251 24.35 -27.60 -17.52
N GLU A 252 24.89 -27.35 -16.32
CA GLU A 252 25.63 -28.35 -15.57
C GLU A 252 24.73 -29.52 -15.15
N ALA A 253 23.53 -29.23 -14.63
CA ALA A 253 22.59 -30.25 -14.19
C ALA A 253 22.06 -31.14 -15.33
N THR A 254 21.91 -30.59 -16.54
CA THR A 254 21.33 -31.29 -17.71
C THR A 254 22.38 -31.84 -18.69
N LYS A 255 23.66 -31.83 -18.30
CA LYS A 255 24.80 -32.23 -19.15
C LYS A 255 24.82 -31.50 -20.51
N GLY A 256 24.50 -30.20 -20.52
CA GLY A 256 24.52 -29.36 -21.72
C GLY A 256 23.31 -29.48 -22.65
N ASN A 257 22.21 -30.14 -22.22
CA ASN A 257 20.99 -30.19 -23.02
C ASN A 257 20.20 -28.87 -23.04
N ILE A 258 20.32 -28.05 -21.98
CA ILE A 258 19.78 -26.69 -21.88
C ILE A 258 20.81 -25.83 -21.15
N SER A 259 21.27 -24.73 -21.76
CA SER A 259 22.34 -23.89 -21.22
C SER A 259 21.88 -22.43 -21.02
N ALA A 260 22.86 -21.54 -20.82
CA ALA A 260 22.65 -20.12 -20.61
C ALA A 260 22.03 -19.40 -21.82
N ILE A 261 22.29 -19.84 -23.05
CA ILE A 261 21.74 -19.22 -24.28
C ILE A 261 20.25 -19.46 -24.41
N GLU A 262 19.79 -20.69 -24.22
CA GLU A 262 18.36 -21.02 -24.31
C GLU A 262 17.59 -20.31 -23.19
N SER A 263 18.23 -20.15 -22.03
CA SER A 263 17.70 -19.37 -20.91
C SER A 263 17.59 -17.88 -21.24
N LEU A 264 18.60 -17.28 -21.85
CA LEU A 264 18.57 -15.87 -22.25
C LEU A 264 17.52 -15.59 -23.33
N PHE A 265 17.47 -16.44 -24.36
CA PHE A 265 16.49 -16.33 -25.44
C PHE A 265 15.06 -16.55 -24.93
N GLY A 266 14.84 -17.57 -24.09
CA GLY A 266 13.55 -17.81 -23.47
C GLY A 266 13.09 -16.66 -22.57
N ALA A 267 13.99 -16.06 -21.79
CA ALA A 267 13.67 -14.90 -20.96
C ALA A 267 13.27 -13.69 -21.81
N SER A 268 14.00 -13.42 -22.89
CA SER A 268 13.68 -12.33 -23.81
C SER A 268 12.31 -12.52 -24.46
N MET A 269 12.06 -13.70 -25.05
CA MET A 269 10.83 -13.97 -25.79
C MET A 269 9.59 -13.94 -24.86
N THR A 270 9.65 -14.65 -23.73
CA THR A 270 8.54 -14.70 -22.77
C THR A 270 8.28 -13.34 -22.13
N GLY A 271 9.34 -12.60 -21.79
CA GLY A 271 9.24 -11.30 -21.17
C GLY A 271 8.68 -10.22 -22.09
N VAL A 272 9.06 -10.21 -23.38
CA VAL A 272 8.47 -9.30 -24.37
C VAL A 272 6.98 -9.59 -24.53
N ALA A 273 6.60 -10.85 -24.75
CA ALA A 273 5.19 -11.22 -24.88
C ALA A 273 4.38 -10.88 -23.62
N TYR A 274 4.94 -11.15 -22.44
CA TYR A 274 4.29 -10.82 -21.17
C TYR A 274 4.13 -9.31 -20.97
N SER A 275 5.16 -8.50 -21.22
CA SER A 275 5.08 -7.04 -21.07
C SER A 275 4.00 -6.39 -21.96
N LEU A 276 3.76 -6.95 -23.16
CA LEU A 276 2.76 -6.47 -24.09
C LEU A 276 1.33 -6.85 -23.68
N PHE A 277 1.12 -8.12 -23.30
CA PHE A 277 -0.24 -8.67 -23.11
C PHE A 277 -0.67 -8.84 -21.64
N ALA A 278 0.23 -8.66 -20.66
CA ALA A 278 -0.09 -8.86 -19.25
C ALA A 278 -1.15 -7.89 -18.73
N GLY A 279 -1.94 -8.39 -17.77
CA GLY A 279 -2.81 -7.61 -16.92
C GLY A 279 -2.03 -6.72 -15.96
N GLN A 280 -0.92 -7.20 -15.39
CA GLN A 280 -0.03 -6.38 -14.55
C GLN A 280 1.39 -6.33 -15.13
N PRO A 281 1.72 -5.30 -15.95
CA PRO A 281 3.02 -5.22 -16.64
C PRO A 281 4.20 -4.88 -15.73
N LEU A 282 3.97 -4.55 -14.45
CA LEU A 282 5.02 -4.34 -13.47
C LEU A 282 5.70 -5.68 -13.05
N THR A 283 5.04 -6.80 -13.28
CA THR A 283 5.59 -8.14 -12.99
C THR A 283 6.65 -8.52 -14.01
N ILE A 284 7.79 -9.02 -13.55
CA ILE A 284 8.91 -9.48 -14.38
C ILE A 284 8.97 -10.99 -14.32
N LEU A 285 8.97 -11.63 -15.49
CA LEU A 285 9.18 -13.07 -15.62
C LEU A 285 10.67 -13.41 -15.49
N GLY A 286 10.97 -14.46 -14.76
CA GLY A 286 12.32 -14.97 -14.53
C GLY A 286 12.33 -16.47 -14.25
N SER A 287 13.51 -17.08 -14.31
CA SER A 287 13.68 -18.46 -13.85
C SER A 287 13.67 -18.46 -12.31
N THR A 288 12.89 -19.34 -11.70
CA THR A 288 12.78 -19.46 -10.24
C THR A 288 13.46 -20.74 -9.76
N GLY A 289 14.00 -20.71 -8.55
CA GLY A 289 14.65 -21.88 -7.92
C GLY A 289 13.77 -23.13 -7.88
N PRO A 290 12.47 -23.06 -7.53
CA PRO A 290 11.58 -24.23 -7.53
C PRO A 290 11.45 -24.90 -8.90
N VAL A 291 11.35 -24.11 -9.98
CA VAL A 291 11.32 -24.63 -11.35
C VAL A 291 12.64 -25.33 -11.68
N LEU A 292 13.79 -24.74 -11.32
CA LEU A 292 15.11 -25.37 -11.52
C LEU A 292 15.24 -26.72 -10.80
N VAL A 293 14.76 -26.82 -9.56
CA VAL A 293 14.80 -28.07 -8.80
C VAL A 293 13.91 -29.14 -9.45
N PHE A 294 12.72 -28.76 -9.91
CA PHE A 294 11.84 -29.65 -10.66
C PHE A 294 12.53 -30.19 -11.93
N GLU A 295 13.22 -29.34 -12.68
CA GLU A 295 13.96 -29.71 -13.88
C GLU A 295 15.12 -30.66 -13.60
N LYS A 296 15.88 -30.43 -12.52
CA LYS A 296 16.97 -31.32 -12.10
C LYS A 296 16.45 -32.72 -11.76
N ILE A 297 15.30 -32.79 -11.08
CA ILE A 297 14.67 -34.07 -10.71
C ILE A 297 14.11 -34.75 -11.95
N LEU A 298 13.47 -34.01 -12.86
CA LEU A 298 13.00 -34.54 -14.13
C LEU A 298 14.14 -35.10 -14.97
N PHE A 299 15.29 -34.41 -15.02
CA PHE A 299 16.48 -34.90 -15.71
C PHE A 299 17.04 -36.16 -15.08
N LYS A 300 17.14 -36.21 -13.74
CA LYS A 300 17.58 -37.41 -13.01
C LYS A 300 16.65 -38.60 -13.28
N PHE A 301 15.34 -38.39 -13.18
CA PHE A 301 14.33 -39.40 -13.52
C PHE A 301 14.48 -39.91 -14.96
N CYS A 302 14.65 -39.01 -15.93
CA CYS A 302 14.88 -39.41 -17.32
C CYS A 302 16.17 -40.23 -17.48
N SER A 303 17.24 -39.88 -16.77
CA SER A 303 18.50 -40.62 -16.80
C SER A 303 18.38 -42.02 -16.18
N ASP A 304 17.62 -42.17 -15.10
CA ASP A 304 17.43 -43.44 -14.39
C ASP A 304 16.56 -44.40 -15.23
N TYR A 305 15.53 -43.89 -15.91
CA TYR A 305 14.61 -44.67 -16.75
C TYR A 305 14.98 -44.71 -18.25
N GLN A 306 16.12 -44.12 -18.65
CA GLN A 306 16.58 -44.02 -20.05
C GLN A 306 15.55 -43.39 -21.01
N LEU A 307 14.77 -42.42 -20.51
CA LEU A 307 13.81 -41.66 -21.32
C LEU A 307 14.46 -40.42 -21.92
N SER A 308 14.00 -40.01 -23.11
CA SER A 308 14.45 -38.75 -23.69
C SER A 308 13.90 -37.57 -22.90
N TYR A 309 14.79 -36.88 -22.17
CA TYR A 309 14.47 -35.76 -21.27
C TYR A 309 13.65 -34.67 -21.97
N LEU A 310 14.07 -34.30 -23.17
CA LEU A 310 13.50 -33.16 -23.88
C LEU A 310 12.08 -33.41 -24.40
N SER A 311 11.80 -34.63 -24.89
CA SER A 311 10.46 -35.04 -25.32
C SER A 311 9.50 -35.11 -24.12
N LEU A 312 9.96 -35.70 -23.01
CA LEU A 312 9.16 -35.77 -21.78
C LEU A 312 8.87 -34.37 -21.22
N ARG A 313 9.86 -33.47 -21.23
CA ARG A 313 9.71 -32.06 -20.88
C ARG A 313 8.65 -31.37 -21.73
N THR A 314 8.66 -31.54 -23.05
CA THR A 314 7.65 -30.94 -23.94
C THR A 314 6.26 -31.49 -23.63
N SER A 315 6.12 -32.80 -23.40
CA SER A 315 4.85 -33.41 -22.99
C SER A 315 4.32 -32.88 -21.66
N ILE A 316 5.16 -32.78 -20.63
CA ILE A 316 4.80 -32.20 -19.33
C ILE A 316 4.39 -30.72 -19.52
N GLY A 317 5.17 -29.98 -20.31
CA GLY A 317 4.91 -28.57 -20.62
C GLY A 317 3.56 -28.33 -21.30
N LEU A 318 3.20 -29.15 -22.28
CA LEU A 318 1.90 -29.07 -22.96
C LEU A 318 0.74 -29.38 -22.00
N TRP A 319 0.87 -30.42 -21.17
CA TRP A 319 -0.12 -30.71 -20.13
C TRP A 319 -0.23 -29.58 -19.11
N THR A 320 0.88 -28.99 -18.67
CA THR A 320 0.85 -27.84 -17.75
C THR A 320 0.18 -26.62 -18.36
N ALA A 321 0.44 -26.32 -19.64
CA ALA A 321 -0.20 -25.22 -20.36
C ALA A 321 -1.72 -25.45 -20.48
N PHE A 322 -2.12 -26.68 -20.81
CA PHE A 322 -3.53 -27.08 -20.87
C PHE A 322 -4.23 -26.96 -19.51
N LEU A 323 -3.63 -27.48 -18.44
CA LEU A 323 -4.19 -27.40 -17.08
C LEU A 323 -4.27 -25.95 -16.59
N CYS A 324 -3.26 -25.11 -16.86
CA CYS A 324 -3.32 -23.68 -16.56
C CYS A 324 -4.45 -22.97 -17.32
N LEU A 325 -4.67 -23.31 -18.60
CA LEU A 325 -5.77 -22.76 -19.39
C LEU A 325 -7.13 -23.19 -18.81
N LEU A 326 -7.25 -24.43 -18.33
CA LEU A 326 -8.43 -24.91 -17.62
C LEU A 326 -8.66 -24.13 -16.31
N LEU A 327 -7.61 -23.82 -15.54
CA LEU A 327 -7.72 -22.98 -14.34
C LEU A 327 -8.20 -21.55 -14.68
N VAL A 328 -7.74 -20.98 -15.79
CA VAL A 328 -8.25 -19.68 -16.29
C VAL A 328 -9.71 -19.79 -16.69
N ALA A 329 -10.10 -20.85 -17.40
CA ALA A 329 -11.47 -21.05 -17.87
C ALA A 329 -12.48 -21.29 -16.73
N THR A 330 -12.04 -21.88 -15.63
CA THR A 330 -12.85 -22.20 -14.43
C THR A 330 -12.92 -21.07 -13.41
N ASP A 331 -12.36 -19.89 -13.71
CA ASP A 331 -12.23 -18.75 -12.80
C ASP A 331 -11.53 -19.13 -11.47
N ALA A 332 -10.53 -20.02 -11.52
CA ALA A 332 -9.81 -20.51 -10.35
C ALA A 332 -9.00 -19.41 -9.63
N SER A 333 -8.79 -18.25 -10.26
CA SER A 333 -8.15 -17.11 -9.60
C SER A 333 -9.00 -16.54 -8.44
N SER A 334 -10.27 -16.91 -8.31
CA SER A 334 -11.06 -16.63 -7.10
C SER A 334 -10.46 -17.25 -5.82
N LEU A 335 -9.64 -18.30 -5.93
CA LEU A 335 -8.90 -18.90 -4.81
C LEU A 335 -7.88 -17.94 -4.17
N VAL A 336 -7.43 -16.94 -4.93
CA VAL A 336 -6.48 -15.91 -4.51
C VAL A 336 -7.06 -15.08 -3.34
N CYS A 337 -8.39 -14.95 -3.24
CA CYS A 337 -9.04 -14.28 -2.11
C CYS A 337 -8.79 -14.95 -0.75
N TYR A 338 -8.45 -16.25 -0.74
CA TYR A 338 -8.13 -16.96 0.51
C TYR A 338 -6.68 -16.73 0.97
N ILE A 339 -5.82 -16.19 0.11
CA ILE A 339 -4.45 -15.83 0.47
C ILE A 339 -4.53 -14.53 1.26
N THR A 340 -4.20 -14.61 2.54
CA THR A 340 -4.19 -13.47 3.46
C THR A 340 -2.80 -12.82 3.51
N ARG A 341 -2.73 -11.62 4.09
CA ARG A 341 -1.46 -10.91 4.31
C ARG A 341 -0.44 -11.75 5.09
N PHE A 342 -0.88 -12.55 6.06
CA PHE A 342 -0.03 -13.46 6.82
C PHE A 342 0.78 -14.39 5.89
N THR A 343 0.08 -15.03 4.95
CA THR A 343 0.69 -15.97 4.00
C THR A 343 1.56 -15.25 2.96
N GLU A 344 1.10 -14.10 2.48
CA GLU A 344 1.80 -13.28 1.50
C GLU A 344 3.13 -12.76 2.04
N GLU A 345 3.13 -12.18 3.25
CA GLU A 345 4.33 -11.63 3.87
C GLU A 345 5.31 -12.71 4.30
N ALA A 346 4.82 -13.86 4.77
CA ALA A 346 5.68 -15.01 5.06
C ALA A 346 6.39 -15.49 3.78
N PHE A 347 5.67 -15.60 2.67
CA PHE A 347 6.25 -16.00 1.39
C PHE A 347 7.26 -14.96 0.86
N ALA A 348 6.90 -13.67 0.89
CA ALA A 348 7.80 -12.59 0.47
C ALA A 348 9.08 -12.57 1.33
N ALA A 349 8.97 -12.73 2.64
CA ALA A 349 10.11 -12.81 3.55
C ALA A 349 10.98 -14.04 3.26
N LEU A 350 10.37 -15.19 2.98
CA LEU A 350 11.09 -16.41 2.63
C LEU A 350 11.95 -16.22 1.38
N ILE A 351 11.37 -15.70 0.30
CA ILE A 351 12.12 -15.49 -0.94
C ILE A 351 13.23 -14.46 -0.73
N CYS A 352 13.00 -13.39 0.05
CA CYS A 352 14.06 -12.42 0.36
C CYS A 352 15.21 -13.05 1.14
N ILE A 353 14.93 -13.88 2.16
CA ILE A 353 15.94 -14.61 2.94
C ILE A 353 16.70 -15.59 2.03
N ILE A 354 16.00 -16.31 1.16
CA ILE A 354 16.62 -17.20 0.17
C ILE A 354 17.60 -16.45 -0.73
N PHE A 355 17.21 -15.26 -1.21
CA PHE A 355 18.05 -14.46 -2.09
C PHE A 355 19.32 -13.94 -1.38
N ILE A 356 19.17 -13.50 -0.12
CA ILE A 356 20.31 -13.10 0.73
C ILE A 356 21.24 -14.30 0.98
N TYR A 357 20.67 -15.45 1.33
CA TYR A 357 21.44 -16.68 1.53
C TYR A 357 22.18 -17.10 0.25
N GLU A 358 21.53 -17.06 -0.91
CA GLU A 358 22.14 -17.44 -2.18
C GLU A 358 23.28 -16.49 -2.59
N ALA A 359 23.12 -15.18 -2.37
CA ALA A 359 24.18 -14.21 -2.63
C ALA A 359 25.42 -14.46 -1.76
N LEU A 360 25.23 -14.79 -0.47
CA LEU A 360 26.31 -15.14 0.45
C LEU A 360 26.92 -16.52 0.12
N ALA A 361 26.10 -17.52 -0.21
CA ALA A 361 26.57 -18.85 -0.59
C ALA A 361 27.44 -18.81 -1.85
N LYS A 362 27.09 -18.00 -2.85
CA LYS A 362 27.93 -17.81 -4.06
C LYS A 362 29.26 -17.13 -3.75
N LEU A 363 29.29 -16.21 -2.78
CA LEU A 363 30.55 -15.62 -2.29
C LEU A 363 31.43 -16.66 -1.58
N VAL A 364 30.83 -17.52 -0.74
CA VAL A 364 31.55 -18.60 -0.05
C VAL A 364 32.08 -19.62 -1.06
N HIS A 365 31.26 -20.05 -2.03
CA HIS A 365 31.69 -20.94 -3.11
C HIS A 365 32.85 -20.34 -3.92
N LEU A 366 32.84 -19.03 -4.14
CA LEU A 366 33.97 -18.36 -4.79
C LEU A 366 35.26 -18.48 -3.96
N GLY A 367 35.16 -18.54 -2.64
CA GLY A 367 36.30 -18.77 -1.77
C GLY A 367 36.79 -20.21 -1.70
N GLU A 368 35.96 -21.19 -2.07
CA GLU A 368 36.40 -22.57 -2.30
C GLU A 368 37.10 -22.71 -3.65
N VAL A 369 36.62 -22.00 -4.68
CA VAL A 369 37.23 -22.00 -6.03
C VAL A 369 38.57 -21.27 -6.08
N TYR A 370 38.69 -20.16 -5.35
CA TYR A 370 39.94 -19.39 -5.22
C TYR A 370 40.42 -19.43 -3.76
N PRO A 371 40.98 -20.56 -3.31
CA PRO A 371 41.44 -20.70 -1.94
C PRO A 371 42.61 -19.73 -1.68
N PHE A 372 42.66 -19.19 -0.46
CA PHE A 372 43.78 -18.38 -0.01
C PHE A 372 44.89 -19.27 0.54
N ASN A 373 46.14 -18.90 0.28
CA ASN A 373 47.27 -19.61 0.85
C ASN A 373 47.44 -19.21 2.33
N MET A 374 47.27 -20.16 3.25
CA MET A 374 47.52 -19.97 4.68
C MET A 374 48.99 -20.21 5.07
N HIS A 375 49.76 -20.84 4.20
CA HIS A 375 51.13 -21.28 4.47
C HIS A 375 52.07 -20.36 3.69
N ASP A 376 52.27 -19.13 4.17
CA ASP A 376 53.27 -18.19 3.66
C ASP A 376 54.42 -18.08 4.67
N GLU A 377 55.43 -18.93 4.49
CA GLU A 377 56.73 -18.75 5.14
C GLU A 377 57.61 -17.94 4.19
N LEU A 378 57.82 -16.67 4.54
CA LEU A 378 58.55 -15.69 3.72
C LEU A 378 60.00 -16.14 3.40
N ASP A 379 60.57 -17.02 4.22
CA ASP A 379 61.92 -17.57 4.07
C ASP A 379 62.02 -18.63 2.95
N ASN A 380 60.90 -19.19 2.47
CA ASN A 380 60.85 -20.25 1.44
C ASN A 380 60.37 -19.76 0.06
N LEU A 381 60.59 -18.48 -0.27
CA LEU A 381 60.08 -17.84 -1.51
C LEU A 381 60.46 -18.59 -2.80
N THR A 382 61.63 -19.23 -2.85
CA THR A 382 62.12 -20.01 -4.02
C THR A 382 61.44 -21.37 -4.20
N PHE A 383 60.74 -21.90 -3.19
CA PHE A 383 60.06 -23.20 -3.24
C PHE A 383 58.56 -23.10 -3.58
N TYR A 384 58.00 -21.89 -3.69
CA TYR A 384 56.63 -21.68 -4.16
C TYR A 384 56.54 -21.79 -5.68
N THR A 385 56.51 -23.02 -6.18
CA THR A 385 56.29 -23.30 -7.61
C THR A 385 55.05 -24.15 -7.78
N CYS A 386 54.27 -23.89 -8.83
CA CYS A 386 53.22 -24.78 -9.28
C CYS A 386 53.50 -25.22 -10.71
N GLN A 387 53.81 -26.51 -10.89
CA GLN A 387 54.16 -27.07 -12.20
C GLN A 387 53.17 -28.15 -12.59
N CYS A 388 52.90 -28.25 -13.89
CA CYS A 388 52.14 -29.37 -14.43
C CYS A 388 53.06 -30.60 -14.53
N SER A 389 52.54 -31.77 -14.20
CA SER A 389 53.26 -33.05 -14.27
C SER A 389 52.37 -34.14 -14.86
N PRO A 390 52.93 -35.17 -15.50
CA PRO A 390 52.14 -36.30 -16.00
C PRO A 390 51.47 -37.06 -14.84
N PRO A 391 50.26 -37.60 -15.02
CA PRO A 391 49.62 -38.43 -14.01
C PRO A 391 50.43 -39.71 -13.76
N ALA A 392 50.72 -40.02 -12.49
CA ALA A 392 51.53 -41.17 -12.08
C ALA A 392 51.02 -42.53 -12.63
N ASN A 393 49.72 -42.68 -12.87
CA ASN A 393 49.10 -43.82 -13.55
C ASN A 393 48.11 -43.29 -14.61
N ALA A 394 48.41 -43.46 -15.90
CA ALA A 394 47.49 -43.13 -16.97
C ALA A 394 46.41 -44.22 -17.10
N SER A 395 45.12 -43.85 -17.01
CA SER A 395 44.02 -44.76 -17.37
C SER A 395 44.01 -45.03 -18.88
N LEU A 396 43.42 -46.15 -19.31
CA LEU A 396 43.32 -46.51 -20.74
C LEU A 396 42.68 -45.39 -21.58
N GLU A 397 41.70 -44.66 -21.03
CA GLU A 397 41.07 -43.50 -21.67
C GLU A 397 42.05 -42.33 -21.89
N VAL A 398 42.96 -42.06 -20.95
CA VAL A 398 43.96 -40.98 -21.08
C VAL A 398 45.01 -41.34 -22.12
N GLN A 399 45.43 -42.60 -22.17
CA GLN A 399 46.33 -43.09 -23.22
C GLN A 399 45.69 -43.00 -24.61
N GLU A 400 44.38 -43.22 -24.73
CA GLU A 400 43.65 -43.10 -26.00
C GLU A 400 43.55 -41.63 -26.46
N ILE A 401 43.35 -40.69 -25.54
CA ILE A 401 43.40 -39.24 -25.82
C ILE A 401 44.79 -38.83 -26.32
N TRP A 402 45.86 -39.26 -25.64
CA TRP A 402 47.23 -38.96 -26.04
C TRP A 402 47.58 -39.57 -27.41
N ARG A 403 47.15 -40.82 -27.66
CA ARG A 403 47.32 -41.50 -28.94
C ARG A 403 46.56 -40.82 -30.08
N SER A 404 45.34 -40.34 -29.82
CA SER A 404 44.53 -39.60 -30.81
C SER A 404 45.18 -38.27 -31.23
N ARG A 405 46.01 -37.69 -30.35
CA ARG A 405 46.74 -36.44 -30.60
C ARG A 405 48.20 -36.68 -31.06
N ASN A 406 48.64 -37.92 -31.24
CA ASN A 406 50.04 -38.30 -31.53
C ASN A 406 51.05 -37.78 -30.47
N VAL A 407 50.66 -37.75 -29.20
CA VAL A 407 51.50 -37.27 -28.10
C VAL A 407 51.85 -38.44 -27.16
N THR A 408 53.10 -38.52 -26.71
CA THR A 408 53.58 -39.43 -25.66
C THR A 408 54.00 -38.63 -24.44
N SER A 409 53.98 -39.22 -23.23
CA SER A 409 54.27 -38.46 -21.99
C SER A 409 55.66 -37.84 -21.95
N GLU A 410 56.60 -38.39 -22.72
CA GLU A 410 57.99 -37.94 -22.81
C GLU A 410 58.21 -36.83 -23.86
N ASN A 411 57.28 -36.68 -24.82
CA ASN A 411 57.37 -35.66 -25.87
C ASN A 411 56.74 -34.31 -25.44
N VAL A 412 56.16 -34.25 -24.24
CA VAL A 412 55.50 -33.04 -23.72
C VAL A 412 56.40 -32.39 -22.69
N GLU A 413 56.80 -31.14 -22.93
CA GLU A 413 57.47 -30.30 -21.94
C GLU A 413 56.45 -29.78 -20.91
N TRP A 414 56.07 -30.63 -19.95
CA TRP A 414 55.03 -30.36 -18.95
C TRP A 414 55.22 -29.03 -18.19
N GLU A 415 56.45 -28.56 -18.01
CA GLU A 415 56.77 -27.31 -17.32
C GLU A 415 56.41 -26.04 -18.10
N LEU A 416 56.38 -26.09 -19.44
CA LEU A 416 56.02 -24.95 -20.31
C LEU A 416 54.54 -24.88 -20.66
N LEU A 417 53.76 -25.91 -20.29
CA LEU A 417 52.34 -25.96 -20.63
C LEU A 417 51.55 -24.90 -19.88
N SER A 418 50.65 -24.22 -20.60
CA SER A 418 49.65 -23.39 -19.94
C SER A 418 48.69 -24.25 -19.11
N VAL A 419 48.06 -23.63 -18.10
CA VAL A 419 47.09 -24.32 -17.21
C VAL A 419 45.98 -25.04 -18.00
N LYS A 420 45.53 -24.45 -19.13
CA LYS A 420 44.51 -25.05 -20.01
C LYS A 420 45.03 -26.27 -20.77
N GLU A 421 46.23 -26.17 -21.34
CA GLU A 421 46.86 -27.28 -22.06
C GLU A 421 47.20 -28.45 -21.13
N CYS A 422 47.60 -28.15 -19.89
CA CYS A 422 47.83 -29.13 -18.85
C CYS A 422 46.55 -29.92 -18.51
N LEU A 423 45.42 -29.23 -18.31
CA LEU A 423 44.12 -29.86 -18.04
C LEU A 423 43.59 -30.65 -19.24
N ASP A 424 43.75 -30.13 -20.46
CA ASP A 424 43.36 -30.81 -21.71
C ASP A 424 44.13 -32.12 -21.92
N LEU A 425 45.36 -32.20 -21.40
CA LEU A 425 46.20 -33.40 -21.43
C LEU A 425 46.06 -34.25 -20.15
N ASN A 426 45.11 -33.91 -19.26
CA ASN A 426 44.85 -34.60 -18.01
C ASN A 426 46.07 -34.65 -17.06
N GLY A 427 46.90 -33.60 -17.08
CA GLY A 427 48.05 -33.40 -16.19
C GLY A 427 47.64 -33.12 -14.74
N LYS A 428 48.53 -33.42 -13.80
CA LYS A 428 48.38 -33.11 -12.38
C LYS A 428 49.29 -31.95 -11.99
N PHE A 429 48.75 -30.97 -11.29
CA PHE A 429 49.53 -29.87 -10.71
C PHE A 429 50.25 -30.34 -9.45
N VAL A 430 51.57 -30.16 -9.41
CA VAL A 430 52.43 -30.56 -8.29
C VAL A 430 53.23 -29.33 -7.83
N GLY A 431 53.21 -29.10 -6.51
CA GLY A 431 53.93 -28.00 -5.87
C GLY A 431 53.18 -27.41 -4.69
N SER A 432 53.89 -26.71 -3.81
CA SER A 432 53.33 -26.01 -2.63
C SER A 432 52.39 -24.86 -3.02
N ALA A 433 52.56 -24.32 -4.22
CA ALA A 433 51.72 -23.25 -4.77
C ALA A 433 50.55 -23.76 -5.66
N CYS A 434 50.23 -25.06 -5.60
CA CYS A 434 49.11 -25.66 -6.32
C CYS A 434 47.98 -26.11 -5.39
N SER A 435 46.73 -25.90 -5.81
CA SER A 435 45.55 -26.60 -5.29
C SER A 435 45.23 -27.82 -6.18
N HIS A 436 44.31 -28.69 -5.72
CA HIS A 436 43.83 -29.86 -6.46
C HIS A 436 43.25 -29.54 -7.86
N HIS A 437 42.82 -28.29 -8.09
CA HIS A 437 42.17 -27.86 -9.33
C HIS A 437 42.98 -26.86 -10.16
N GLY A 438 44.17 -26.43 -9.71
CA GLY A 438 44.99 -25.44 -10.42
C GLY A 438 45.95 -24.66 -9.52
N PRO A 439 46.78 -23.76 -10.09
CA PRO A 439 47.67 -22.89 -9.32
C PRO A 439 46.89 -21.90 -8.44
N TYR A 440 47.45 -21.53 -7.28
CA TYR A 440 46.90 -20.44 -6.47
C TYR A 440 46.94 -19.14 -7.27
N VAL A 441 45.80 -18.46 -7.36
CA VAL A 441 45.73 -17.10 -7.89
C VAL A 441 45.63 -16.15 -6.69
N PRO A 442 46.72 -15.45 -6.31
CA PRO A 442 46.69 -14.56 -5.16
C PRO A 442 45.71 -13.41 -5.36
N ASP A 443 45.21 -12.85 -4.26
CA ASP A 443 44.40 -11.62 -4.17
C ASP A 443 42.99 -11.62 -4.81
N VAL A 444 42.65 -12.59 -5.65
CA VAL A 444 41.33 -12.66 -6.32
C VAL A 444 40.18 -12.77 -5.32
N LEU A 445 40.35 -13.57 -4.26
CA LEU A 445 39.36 -13.73 -3.19
C LEU A 445 39.11 -12.38 -2.49
N PHE A 446 40.18 -11.75 -1.98
CA PHE A 446 40.08 -10.51 -1.22
C PHE A 446 39.49 -9.40 -2.08
N TRP A 447 39.94 -9.28 -3.32
CA TRP A 447 39.38 -8.33 -4.28
C TRP A 447 37.89 -8.58 -4.55
N SER A 448 37.48 -9.84 -4.70
CA SER A 448 36.07 -10.20 -4.91
C SER A 448 35.20 -9.87 -3.70
N VAL A 449 35.69 -10.12 -2.48
CA VAL A 449 34.99 -9.77 -1.23
C VAL A 449 34.87 -8.24 -1.08
N ILE A 450 35.93 -7.49 -1.40
CA ILE A 450 35.91 -6.02 -1.41
C ILE A 450 34.87 -5.51 -2.41
N LEU A 451 34.89 -5.99 -3.66
CA LEU A 451 33.90 -5.60 -4.68
C LEU A 451 32.48 -5.91 -4.24
N PHE A 452 32.23 -7.09 -3.64
CA PHE A 452 30.93 -7.51 -3.16
C PHE A 452 30.36 -6.56 -2.09
N PHE A 453 31.10 -6.34 -0.99
CA PHE A 453 30.63 -5.50 0.10
C PHE A 453 30.59 -4.02 -0.27
N THR A 454 31.57 -3.53 -1.04
CA THR A 454 31.60 -2.13 -1.48
C THR A 454 30.41 -1.82 -2.38
N THR A 455 30.04 -2.73 -3.29
CA THR A 455 28.84 -2.60 -4.13
C THR A 455 27.57 -2.48 -3.28
N PHE A 456 27.43 -3.34 -2.26
CA PHE A 456 26.29 -3.31 -1.34
C PHE A 456 26.21 -1.99 -0.55
N PHE A 457 27.31 -1.58 0.06
CA PHE A 457 27.36 -0.36 0.87
C PHE A 457 27.18 0.90 0.03
N LEU A 458 27.81 0.98 -1.14
CA LEU A 458 27.68 2.13 -2.05
C LEU A 458 26.25 2.25 -2.59
N SER A 459 25.63 1.14 -3.01
CA SER A 459 24.21 1.14 -3.44
C SER A 459 23.27 1.61 -2.33
N SER A 460 23.48 1.11 -1.10
CA SER A 460 22.71 1.50 0.09
C SER A 460 22.91 2.98 0.45
N PHE A 461 24.15 3.47 0.36
CA PHE A 461 24.50 4.86 0.63
C PHE A 461 23.87 5.81 -0.39
N LEU A 462 24.02 5.52 -1.69
CA LEU A 462 23.43 6.32 -2.78
C LEU A 462 21.90 6.31 -2.74
N LYS A 463 21.27 5.23 -2.27
CA LYS A 463 19.81 5.22 -2.06
C LYS A 463 19.38 6.04 -0.84
N LYS A 464 20.11 5.95 0.28
CA LYS A 464 19.87 6.77 1.48
C LYS A 464 20.15 8.25 1.25
N PHE A 465 20.99 8.58 0.27
CA PHE A 465 21.27 9.96 -0.13
C PHE A 465 20.00 10.71 -0.52
N LYS A 466 18.95 10.00 -0.96
CA LYS A 466 17.64 10.59 -1.22
C LYS A 466 17.05 11.33 -0.02
N THR A 467 17.33 10.96 1.23
CA THR A 467 16.72 11.67 2.38
C THR A 467 17.64 12.72 3.00
N LYS A 468 18.90 12.79 2.55
CA LYS A 468 19.89 13.73 3.11
C LYS A 468 19.77 15.12 2.48
N SER A 469 20.13 16.16 3.25
CA SER A 469 19.97 17.57 2.89
C SER A 469 21.12 18.18 2.07
N TYR A 470 22.19 17.43 1.79
CA TYR A 470 23.43 17.99 1.22
C TYR A 470 23.34 18.53 -0.23
N PHE A 471 22.31 18.18 -1.01
CA PHE A 471 22.19 18.52 -2.45
C PHE A 471 20.79 18.98 -2.85
N PRO A 472 20.64 19.74 -3.96
CA PRO A 472 19.33 20.17 -4.46
C PRO A 472 18.44 18.97 -4.81
N THR A 473 17.14 19.11 -4.60
CA THR A 473 16.13 18.03 -4.70
C THR A 473 16.16 17.29 -6.04
N LYS A 474 16.37 18.00 -7.16
CA LYS A 474 16.47 17.39 -8.50
C LYS A 474 17.69 16.47 -8.64
N VAL A 475 18.86 16.93 -8.21
CA VAL A 475 20.11 16.16 -8.29
C VAL A 475 20.05 14.96 -7.34
N ARG A 476 19.55 15.17 -6.12
CA ARG A 476 19.34 14.12 -5.12
C ARG A 476 18.42 13.01 -5.62
N SER A 477 17.30 13.37 -6.27
CA SER A 477 16.39 12.39 -6.86
C SER A 477 17.07 11.62 -7.99
N ALA A 478 17.73 12.32 -8.92
CA ALA A 478 18.42 11.67 -10.04
C ALA A 478 19.50 10.69 -9.56
N ILE A 479 20.37 11.08 -8.64
CA ILE A 479 21.43 10.20 -8.09
C ILE A 479 20.81 8.99 -7.38
N SER A 480 19.72 9.19 -6.61
CA SER A 480 19.03 8.08 -5.95
C SER A 480 18.32 7.13 -6.92
N ASP A 481 17.88 7.61 -8.08
CA ASP A 481 17.20 6.80 -9.08
C ASP A 481 18.23 5.98 -9.89
N PHE A 482 19.40 6.57 -10.20
CA PHE A 482 20.52 5.88 -10.85
C PHE A 482 21.48 5.14 -9.89
N ALA A 483 21.21 5.14 -8.58
CA ALA A 483 22.13 4.67 -7.53
C ALA A 483 22.78 3.30 -7.81
N VAL A 484 21.98 2.29 -8.16
CA VAL A 484 22.48 0.93 -8.38
C VAL A 484 23.27 0.83 -9.69
N PHE A 485 22.77 1.44 -10.77
CA PHE A 485 23.47 1.46 -12.05
C PHE A 485 24.82 2.19 -11.96
N LEU A 486 24.85 3.36 -11.32
CA LEU A 486 26.08 4.12 -11.07
C LEU A 486 27.07 3.30 -10.24
N THR A 487 26.59 2.56 -9.23
CA THR A 487 27.45 1.68 -8.42
C THR A 487 28.09 0.60 -9.28
N ILE A 488 27.33 -0.08 -10.15
CA ILE A 488 27.88 -1.09 -11.06
C ILE A 488 28.95 -0.47 -11.96
N MET A 489 28.67 0.69 -12.56
CA MET A 489 29.64 1.39 -13.43
C MET A 489 30.93 1.76 -12.68
N ILE A 490 30.83 2.28 -11.46
CA ILE A 490 32.00 2.63 -10.64
C ILE A 490 32.79 1.38 -10.28
N MET A 491 32.13 0.29 -9.88
CA MET A 491 32.82 -0.94 -9.47
C MET A 491 33.47 -1.66 -10.65
N VAL A 492 32.84 -1.66 -11.83
CA VAL A 492 33.43 -2.16 -13.08
C VAL A 492 34.65 -1.33 -13.47
N LEU A 493 34.59 0.00 -13.33
CA LEU A 493 35.73 0.87 -13.60
C LEU A 493 36.87 0.61 -12.61
N LEU A 494 36.58 0.41 -11.32
CA LEU A 494 37.60 0.07 -10.31
C LEU A 494 38.24 -1.29 -10.59
N ASP A 495 37.45 -2.30 -10.97
CA ASP A 495 37.98 -3.62 -11.37
C ASP A 495 38.89 -3.51 -12.60
N TYR A 496 38.50 -2.70 -13.59
CA TYR A 496 39.33 -2.44 -14.78
C TYR A 496 40.64 -1.72 -14.43
N LEU A 497 40.61 -0.73 -13.52
CA LEU A 497 41.79 0.03 -13.10
C LEU A 497 42.76 -0.79 -12.25
N VAL A 498 42.25 -1.67 -11.38
CA VAL A 498 43.08 -2.53 -10.52
C VAL A 498 43.65 -3.72 -11.29
N GLY A 499 42.96 -4.21 -12.32
CA GLY A 499 43.51 -5.19 -13.27
C GLY A 499 43.68 -6.62 -12.72
N VAL A 500 43.16 -6.91 -11.52
CA VAL A 500 43.16 -8.27 -10.94
C VAL A 500 42.19 -9.16 -11.73
N PRO A 501 42.53 -10.43 -12.03
CA PRO A 501 41.67 -11.34 -12.81
C PRO A 501 40.46 -11.82 -11.99
N SER A 502 39.49 -10.93 -11.79
CA SER A 502 38.22 -11.25 -11.17
C SER A 502 37.35 -12.15 -12.06
N PRO A 503 36.47 -12.99 -11.49
CA PRO A 503 35.57 -13.83 -12.27
C PRO A 503 34.53 -12.96 -12.99
N LYS A 504 34.62 -12.90 -14.32
CA LYS A 504 33.76 -12.07 -15.17
C LYS A 504 32.54 -12.83 -15.69
N LEU A 505 31.50 -12.09 -16.07
CA LEU A 505 30.29 -12.65 -16.65
C LEU A 505 30.60 -13.30 -18.01
N SER A 506 30.58 -14.64 -18.06
CA SER A 506 30.79 -15.40 -19.29
C SER A 506 29.48 -15.48 -20.08
N VAL A 507 29.27 -14.54 -21.00
CA VAL A 507 28.18 -14.61 -21.98
C VAL A 507 28.69 -15.37 -23.21
N PRO A 508 27.95 -16.38 -23.70
CA PRO A 508 28.34 -17.11 -24.90
C PRO A 508 28.22 -16.23 -26.17
N ASP A 509 29.22 -16.33 -27.05
CA ASP A 509 29.40 -15.42 -28.18
C ASP A 509 28.55 -15.76 -29.43
N ARG A 510 27.88 -16.93 -29.46
CA ARG A 510 27.13 -17.40 -30.65
C ARG A 510 25.73 -17.87 -30.29
N PHE A 511 24.71 -17.37 -31.00
CA PHE A 511 23.34 -17.89 -30.94
C PHE A 511 23.23 -19.24 -31.65
N GLU A 512 23.64 -20.31 -30.99
CA GLU A 512 23.46 -21.69 -31.46
C GLU A 512 22.86 -22.54 -30.32
N PRO A 513 21.95 -23.48 -30.61
CA PRO A 513 21.50 -24.45 -29.62
C PRO A 513 22.70 -25.26 -29.11
N THR A 514 22.75 -25.50 -27.80
CA THR A 514 23.94 -26.05 -27.12
C THR A 514 24.35 -27.43 -27.65
N SER A 515 23.42 -28.20 -28.20
CA SER A 515 23.71 -29.45 -28.91
C SER A 515 23.62 -29.27 -30.43
N LYS A 516 24.73 -29.57 -31.13
CA LYS A 516 24.84 -29.51 -32.61
C LYS A 516 23.86 -30.43 -33.36
N HIS A 517 23.26 -31.41 -32.69
CA HIS A 517 22.35 -32.39 -33.29
C HIS A 517 20.87 -32.00 -33.24
N ARG A 518 20.52 -30.79 -32.76
CA ARG A 518 19.13 -30.39 -32.50
C ARG A 518 18.72 -29.10 -33.22
N GLY A 519 17.47 -29.06 -33.69
CA GLY A 519 16.78 -27.83 -34.10
C GLY A 519 15.96 -27.17 -32.97
N TRP A 520 15.48 -25.95 -33.19
CA TRP A 520 14.71 -25.20 -32.19
C TRP A 520 13.35 -25.83 -31.85
N LEU A 521 12.76 -26.65 -32.74
CA LEU A 521 11.46 -27.29 -32.54
C LEU A 521 11.61 -28.74 -32.10
N ILE A 522 10.85 -29.16 -31.08
CA ILE A 522 10.90 -30.53 -30.54
C ILE A 522 9.55 -31.20 -30.70
N SER A 523 9.59 -32.45 -31.16
CA SER A 523 8.41 -33.29 -31.25
C SER A 523 8.00 -33.81 -29.85
N PRO A 524 6.72 -33.66 -29.44
CA PRO A 524 6.27 -34.03 -28.08
C PRO A 524 6.28 -35.53 -27.78
N LEU A 525 6.19 -36.39 -28.81
CA LEU A 525 6.29 -37.85 -28.64
C LEU A 525 7.74 -38.36 -28.78
N GLY A 526 8.57 -37.67 -29.58
CA GLY A 526 9.98 -38.00 -29.79
C GLY A 526 10.24 -39.51 -29.98
N THR A 527 11.18 -40.04 -29.20
CA THR A 527 11.52 -41.48 -29.12
C THR A 527 10.85 -42.20 -27.95
N ASN A 528 9.99 -41.53 -27.18
CA ASN A 528 9.40 -42.09 -25.98
C ASN A 528 8.12 -42.88 -26.31
N PRO A 529 7.82 -43.95 -25.55
CA PRO A 529 6.61 -44.72 -25.78
C PRO A 529 5.36 -43.91 -25.43
N TRP A 530 4.26 -44.14 -26.15
CA TRP A 530 3.03 -43.33 -26.07
C TRP A 530 2.42 -43.22 -24.65
N TRP A 531 2.62 -44.23 -23.79
CA TRP A 531 2.13 -44.21 -22.40
C TRP A 531 2.78 -43.11 -21.55
N THR A 532 3.98 -42.64 -21.92
CA THR A 532 4.66 -41.53 -21.23
C THR A 532 3.87 -40.22 -21.33
N LEU A 533 3.08 -40.03 -22.40
CA LEU A 533 2.22 -38.86 -22.55
C LEU A 533 1.13 -38.83 -21.47
N LEU A 534 0.56 -39.98 -21.09
CA LEU A 534 -0.45 -40.06 -20.03
C LEU A 534 0.18 -39.92 -18.64
N VAL A 535 1.33 -40.57 -18.41
CA VAL A 535 2.05 -40.48 -17.13
C VAL A 535 2.57 -39.06 -16.87
N ALA A 536 2.93 -38.31 -17.92
CA ALA A 536 3.34 -36.92 -17.85
C ALA A 536 2.28 -35.99 -17.22
N ALA A 537 1.00 -36.38 -17.18
CA ALA A 537 -0.05 -35.61 -16.53
C ALA A 537 0.17 -35.45 -15.01
N ILE A 538 0.81 -36.43 -14.34
CA ILE A 538 1.03 -36.38 -12.89
C ILE A 538 2.08 -35.32 -12.52
N PRO A 539 3.31 -35.33 -13.09
CA PRO A 539 4.27 -34.23 -12.88
C PRO A 539 3.73 -32.89 -13.39
N ALA A 540 2.94 -32.89 -14.46
CA ALA A 540 2.32 -31.67 -14.97
C ALA A 540 1.32 -31.05 -13.99
N LEU A 541 0.54 -31.86 -13.26
CA LEU A 541 -0.35 -31.35 -12.22
C LEU A 541 0.45 -30.62 -11.12
N LEU A 542 1.55 -31.22 -10.66
CA LEU A 542 2.41 -30.62 -9.65
C LEU A 542 3.05 -29.31 -10.15
N CYS A 543 3.58 -29.32 -11.38
CA CYS A 543 4.18 -28.13 -12.00
C CYS A 543 3.13 -27.02 -12.21
N THR A 544 1.89 -27.37 -12.57
CA THR A 544 0.77 -26.43 -12.68
C THR A 544 0.47 -25.74 -11.36
N ILE A 545 0.42 -26.49 -10.25
CA ILE A 545 0.20 -25.92 -8.91
C ILE A 545 1.36 -24.97 -8.55
N LEU A 546 2.60 -25.35 -8.86
CA LEU A 546 3.78 -24.52 -8.61
C LEU A 546 3.70 -23.18 -9.36
N ILE A 547 3.46 -23.22 -10.67
CA ILE A 547 3.38 -22.02 -11.52
C ILE A 547 2.19 -21.15 -11.11
N PHE A 548 1.05 -21.77 -10.79
CA PHE A 548 -0.13 -21.06 -10.32
C PHE A 548 0.14 -20.30 -9.02
N MET A 549 0.76 -20.95 -8.03
CA MET A 549 1.06 -20.32 -6.75
C MET A 549 2.08 -19.18 -6.88
N ASP A 550 3.19 -19.41 -7.60
CA ASP A 550 4.22 -18.39 -7.81
C ASP A 550 3.64 -17.17 -8.56
N GLN A 551 2.85 -17.39 -9.63
CA GLN A 551 2.26 -16.29 -10.41
C GLN A 551 1.24 -15.49 -9.59
N GLN A 552 0.32 -16.17 -8.89
CA GLN A 552 -0.76 -15.48 -8.18
C GLN A 552 -0.23 -14.75 -6.94
N ILE A 553 0.64 -15.37 -6.14
CA ILE A 553 1.22 -14.70 -4.97
C ILE A 553 2.00 -13.46 -5.40
N THR A 554 2.80 -13.57 -6.46
CA THR A 554 3.53 -12.41 -6.98
C THR A 554 2.59 -11.30 -7.45
N ALA A 555 1.51 -11.65 -8.15
CA ALA A 555 0.51 -10.69 -8.59
C ALA A 555 -0.17 -9.97 -7.41
N ILE A 556 -0.51 -10.67 -6.32
CA ILE A 556 -1.07 -10.06 -5.10
C ILE A 556 -0.07 -9.07 -4.49
N ILE A 557 1.20 -9.48 -4.33
CA ILE A 557 2.25 -8.65 -3.71
C ILE A 557 2.42 -7.32 -4.45
N ILE A 558 2.39 -7.36 -5.78
CA ILE A 558 2.52 -6.16 -6.60
C ILE A 558 1.25 -5.31 -6.51
N ASN A 559 0.08 -5.95 -6.56
CA ASN A 559 -1.22 -5.29 -6.51
C ASN A 559 -1.63 -4.81 -5.11
N ARG A 560 -0.69 -4.74 -4.16
CA ARG A 560 -0.94 -4.27 -2.82
C ARG A 560 -1.54 -2.87 -2.82
N LYS A 561 -2.61 -2.65 -2.05
CA LYS A 561 -3.25 -1.33 -1.91
C LYS A 561 -2.29 -0.25 -1.39
N GLU A 562 -1.25 -0.63 -0.65
CA GLU A 562 -0.17 0.27 -0.18
C GLU A 562 0.56 0.95 -1.33
N ASN A 563 0.66 0.29 -2.49
CA ASN A 563 1.30 0.81 -3.68
C ASN A 563 0.47 1.92 -4.37
N LYS A 564 -0.77 2.17 -3.91
CA LYS A 564 -1.69 3.20 -4.45
C LYS A 564 -1.78 3.15 -5.98
N LEU A 565 -1.87 1.93 -6.51
CA LEU A 565 -2.07 1.65 -7.93
C LEU A 565 -3.41 2.20 -8.39
N LYS A 566 -3.45 2.82 -9.57
CA LYS A 566 -4.62 3.55 -10.09
C LYS A 566 -5.35 2.75 -11.16
N LYS A 567 -4.64 1.92 -11.91
CA LYS A 567 -5.20 1.06 -12.95
C LYS A 567 -5.64 -0.26 -12.29
N GLY A 568 -6.78 -0.82 -12.72
CA GLY A 568 -7.35 -2.05 -12.14
C GLY A 568 -6.42 -3.26 -12.27
N CYS A 569 -6.68 -4.36 -11.55
CA CYS A 569 -5.86 -5.58 -11.60
C CYS A 569 -6.31 -6.57 -12.70
N GLY A 570 -5.55 -7.63 -12.97
CA GLY A 570 -5.83 -8.56 -14.08
C GLY A 570 -5.19 -9.93 -13.88
N TYR A 571 -5.67 -10.68 -12.89
CA TYR A 571 -5.10 -11.96 -12.47
C TYR A 571 -5.30 -13.09 -13.49
N HIS A 572 -6.46 -13.12 -14.18
CA HIS A 572 -6.74 -14.16 -15.18
C HIS A 572 -5.94 -13.92 -16.46
N LEU A 573 -5.81 -12.66 -16.85
CA LEU A 573 -5.03 -12.27 -18.03
C LEU A 573 -3.55 -12.62 -17.84
N ASP A 574 -2.98 -12.35 -16.67
CA ASP A 574 -1.60 -12.71 -16.35
C ASP A 574 -1.36 -14.22 -16.43
N LEU A 575 -2.25 -15.03 -15.84
CA LEU A 575 -2.15 -16.49 -15.86
C LEU A 575 -2.30 -17.06 -17.28
N LEU A 576 -3.17 -16.48 -18.12
CA LEU A 576 -3.33 -16.88 -19.51
C LEU A 576 -2.07 -16.60 -20.33
N VAL A 577 -1.46 -15.43 -20.20
CA VAL A 577 -0.27 -15.09 -20.97
C VAL A 577 0.90 -16.01 -20.58
N VAL A 578 1.04 -16.30 -19.28
CA VAL A 578 2.04 -17.25 -18.79
C VAL A 578 1.78 -18.66 -19.31
N SER A 579 0.53 -19.14 -19.34
CA SER A 579 0.23 -20.50 -19.82
C SER A 579 0.51 -20.67 -21.32
N VAL A 580 0.17 -19.67 -22.13
CA VAL A 580 0.48 -19.66 -23.57
C VAL A 580 2.00 -19.64 -23.80
N MET A 581 2.71 -18.75 -23.10
CA MET A 581 4.17 -18.65 -23.21
C MET A 581 4.88 -19.91 -22.72
N LEU A 582 4.36 -20.57 -21.69
CA LEU A 582 4.89 -21.85 -21.23
C LEU A 582 4.75 -22.93 -22.30
N GLY A 583 3.60 -23.01 -22.98
CA GLY A 583 3.40 -23.93 -24.10
C GLY A 583 4.42 -23.69 -25.22
N VAL A 584 4.60 -22.43 -25.61
CA VAL A 584 5.59 -22.03 -26.63
C VAL A 584 7.01 -22.39 -26.19
N CYS A 585 7.40 -22.09 -24.96
CA CYS A 585 8.73 -22.44 -24.43
C CYS A 585 8.94 -23.96 -24.38
N SER A 586 7.89 -24.72 -24.11
CA SER A 586 7.97 -26.19 -24.05
C SER A 586 8.17 -26.83 -25.42
N ILE A 587 7.53 -26.28 -26.46
CA ILE A 587 7.69 -26.70 -27.86
C ILE A 587 9.09 -26.34 -28.39
N MET A 588 9.61 -25.17 -27.98
CA MET A 588 10.95 -24.73 -28.35
C MET A 588 12.06 -25.35 -27.48
N GLY A 589 11.68 -26.02 -26.39
CA GLY A 589 12.57 -26.60 -25.38
C GLY A 589 13.46 -25.57 -24.70
N LEU A 590 12.86 -24.43 -24.39
CA LEU A 590 13.40 -23.37 -23.54
C LEU A 590 12.98 -23.63 -22.09
N PRO A 591 13.72 -23.09 -21.11
CA PRO A 591 13.32 -23.14 -19.71
C PRO A 591 11.97 -22.45 -19.50
N TRP A 592 11.22 -22.89 -18.48
CA TRP A 592 9.96 -22.26 -18.11
C TRP A 592 10.22 -21.02 -17.26
N PHE A 593 9.55 -19.92 -17.61
CA PHE A 593 9.66 -18.63 -16.92
C PHE A 593 8.36 -18.33 -16.18
N VAL A 594 8.49 -17.90 -14.93
CA VAL A 594 7.38 -17.57 -14.02
C VAL A 594 7.64 -16.19 -13.41
N ALA A 595 6.63 -15.53 -12.85
CA ALA A 595 6.83 -14.26 -12.16
C ALA A 595 7.86 -14.35 -11.03
N ALA A 596 8.89 -13.51 -11.10
CA ALA A 596 9.92 -13.42 -10.07
C ALA A 596 9.56 -12.31 -9.06
N THR A 597 9.28 -12.69 -7.81
CA THR A 597 8.82 -11.77 -6.75
C THR A 597 9.80 -10.64 -6.46
N VAL A 598 11.06 -10.95 -6.13
CA VAL A 598 12.06 -9.95 -5.71
C VAL A 598 12.39 -8.95 -6.84
N LEU A 599 12.49 -9.44 -8.07
CA LEU A 599 12.73 -8.59 -9.23
C LEU A 599 11.53 -7.68 -9.50
N SER A 600 10.31 -8.22 -9.39
CA SER A 600 9.09 -7.42 -9.56
C SER A 600 8.91 -6.38 -8.45
N ILE A 601 9.19 -6.71 -7.19
CA ILE A 601 9.18 -5.74 -6.08
C ILE A 601 10.23 -4.65 -6.31
N SER A 602 11.43 -5.02 -6.79
CA SER A 602 12.49 -4.06 -7.11
C SER A 602 12.10 -3.15 -8.27
N HIS A 603 11.39 -3.68 -9.27
CA HIS A 603 10.81 -2.91 -10.37
C HIS A 603 9.82 -1.86 -9.86
N VAL A 604 8.86 -2.29 -9.04
CA VAL A 604 7.86 -1.41 -8.42
C VAL A 604 8.52 -0.33 -7.56
N ASN A 605 9.50 -0.70 -6.74
CA ASN A 605 10.24 0.23 -5.89
C ASN A 605 11.07 1.25 -6.70
N SER A 606 11.54 0.90 -7.90
CA SER A 606 12.23 1.83 -8.79
C SER A 606 11.29 2.86 -9.42
N LEU A 607 10.00 2.55 -9.56
CA LEU A 607 8.95 3.39 -10.15
C LEU A 607 8.11 4.15 -9.10
N LYS A 608 8.50 4.07 -7.82
CA LYS A 608 7.88 4.77 -6.69
C LYS A 608 8.06 6.29 -6.82
N VAL A 609 6.97 7.04 -6.82
CA VAL A 609 6.96 8.51 -6.84
C VAL A 609 6.62 9.03 -5.45
N GLU A 610 7.49 9.90 -4.95
CA GLU A 610 7.38 10.55 -3.64
C GLU A 610 7.21 12.07 -3.86
N SER A 611 6.52 12.76 -2.94
CA SER A 611 6.21 14.18 -3.10
C SER A 611 7.48 15.06 -3.04
N GLY A 612 7.58 16.00 -3.98
CA GLY A 612 8.73 16.92 -4.10
C GLY A 612 8.70 18.10 -3.12
N CYS A 613 7.53 18.43 -2.55
CA CYS A 613 7.36 19.50 -1.58
C CYS A 613 6.90 18.88 -0.25
N ALA A 614 7.85 18.53 0.60
CA ALA A 614 7.62 18.35 2.03
C ALA A 614 8.30 19.53 2.73
N ALA A 615 7.66 20.09 3.76
CA ALA A 615 8.29 21.11 4.59
C ALA A 615 9.62 20.56 5.17
N PRO A 616 10.63 21.41 5.45
CA PRO A 616 11.90 20.95 6.01
C PRO A 616 11.66 20.13 7.29
N GLY A 617 11.98 18.83 7.25
CA GLY A 617 11.79 17.90 8.38
C GLY A 617 10.65 16.88 8.23
N GLU A 618 9.71 17.06 7.30
CA GLU A 618 8.64 16.06 7.04
C GLU A 618 9.13 15.01 6.02
N GLN A 619 8.90 13.72 6.29
CA GLN A 619 9.25 12.67 5.33
C GLN A 619 8.40 12.82 4.05
N PRO A 620 9.00 12.61 2.86
CA PRO A 620 8.30 12.84 1.60
C PRO A 620 7.11 11.89 1.48
N ARG A 621 5.92 12.44 1.20
CA ARG A 621 4.69 11.66 1.16
C ARG A 621 4.66 10.79 -0.10
N PHE A 622 4.38 9.50 0.07
CA PHE A 622 4.23 8.59 -1.06
C PHE A 622 2.95 8.89 -1.85
N LEU A 623 3.11 9.34 -3.11
CA LEU A 623 2.02 9.75 -4.00
C LEU A 623 1.44 8.57 -4.78
N GLY A 624 2.27 7.58 -5.13
CA GLY A 624 1.88 6.39 -5.89
C GLY A 624 3.03 5.87 -6.77
N ILE A 625 2.76 4.83 -7.55
CA ILE A 625 3.70 4.24 -8.51
C ILE A 625 3.30 4.60 -9.94
N ARG A 626 4.28 4.81 -10.82
CA ARG A 626 4.05 4.95 -12.26
C ARG A 626 3.80 3.58 -12.88
N GLU A 627 2.58 3.36 -13.34
CA GLU A 627 2.18 2.15 -14.06
C GLU A 627 2.46 2.33 -15.54
N GLN A 628 3.44 1.60 -16.07
CA GLN A 628 3.80 1.63 -17.50
C GLN A 628 4.33 0.28 -17.98
N ARG A 629 4.18 0.03 -19.28
CA ARG A 629 4.57 -1.23 -19.96
C ARG A 629 5.96 -1.19 -20.57
N VAL A 630 6.44 0.01 -20.86
CA VAL A 630 7.63 0.23 -21.69
C VAL A 630 8.91 -0.21 -20.99
N THR A 631 9.06 -0.02 -19.66
CA THR A 631 10.28 -0.51 -18.96
C THR A 631 10.44 -2.01 -19.12
N GLY A 632 9.40 -2.80 -18.82
CA GLY A 632 9.43 -4.26 -18.93
C GLY A 632 9.76 -4.69 -20.35
N PHE A 633 9.07 -4.12 -21.33
CA PHE A 633 9.33 -4.38 -22.75
C PHE A 633 10.78 -4.08 -23.15
N MET A 634 11.31 -2.92 -22.77
CA MET A 634 12.68 -2.53 -23.08
C MET A 634 13.71 -3.42 -22.39
N ILE A 635 13.51 -3.79 -21.12
CA ILE A 635 14.42 -4.68 -20.39
C ILE A 635 14.59 -6.01 -21.14
N PHE A 636 13.50 -6.63 -21.59
CA PHE A 636 13.56 -7.92 -22.28
C PHE A 636 14.06 -7.84 -23.73
N ILE A 637 13.87 -6.70 -24.40
CA ILE A 637 14.53 -6.41 -25.69
C ILE A 637 16.03 -6.24 -25.49
N LEU A 638 16.47 -5.43 -24.52
CA LEU A 638 17.89 -5.27 -24.19
C LEU A 638 18.52 -6.62 -23.81
N MET A 639 17.76 -7.51 -23.14
CA MET A 639 18.19 -8.87 -22.84
C MET A 639 18.44 -9.70 -24.11
N GLY A 640 17.53 -9.66 -25.08
CA GLY A 640 17.73 -10.33 -26.37
C GLY A 640 18.90 -9.75 -27.17
N CYS A 641 19.05 -8.42 -27.15
CA CYS A 641 20.17 -7.74 -27.82
C CYS A 641 21.52 -7.94 -27.09
N SER A 642 21.52 -8.41 -25.84
CA SER A 642 22.73 -8.50 -25.02
C SER A 642 23.80 -9.43 -25.59
N VAL A 643 23.42 -10.43 -26.39
CA VAL A 643 24.37 -11.32 -27.08
C VAL A 643 25.22 -10.55 -28.10
N PHE A 644 24.67 -9.53 -28.76
CA PHE A 644 25.44 -8.64 -29.63
C PHE A 644 26.34 -7.69 -28.81
N MET A 645 25.96 -7.40 -27.57
CA MET A 645 26.70 -6.54 -26.64
C MET A 645 27.65 -7.33 -25.72
N THR A 646 27.95 -8.59 -26.05
CA THR A 646 28.81 -9.47 -25.25
C THR A 646 30.19 -8.86 -24.95
N SER A 647 30.77 -8.10 -25.88
CA SER A 647 32.06 -7.43 -25.66
C SER A 647 32.06 -6.47 -24.46
N ALA A 648 30.94 -5.78 -24.20
CA ALA A 648 30.83 -4.87 -23.06
C ALA A 648 30.48 -5.62 -21.76
N LEU A 649 29.67 -6.67 -21.86
CA LEU A 649 29.16 -7.43 -20.71
C LEU A 649 30.23 -8.33 -20.07
N LYS A 650 31.21 -8.78 -20.88
CA LYS A 650 32.39 -9.50 -20.39
C LYS A 650 33.24 -8.71 -19.41
N PHE A 651 33.09 -7.39 -19.33
CA PHE A 651 33.82 -6.58 -18.33
C PHE A 651 33.15 -6.56 -16.96
N ILE A 652 31.91 -7.04 -16.82
CA ILE A 652 31.19 -6.98 -15.55
C ILE A 652 31.65 -8.15 -14.65
N PRO A 653 32.26 -7.87 -13.48
CA PRO A 653 32.68 -8.91 -12.55
C PRO A 653 31.48 -9.47 -11.79
N MET A 654 31.43 -10.79 -11.64
CA MET A 654 30.36 -11.51 -10.93
C MET A 654 30.18 -11.05 -9.45
N PRO A 655 31.23 -10.75 -8.67
CA PRO A 655 31.09 -10.33 -7.27
C PRO A 655 30.29 -9.03 -7.11
N VAL A 656 30.36 -8.11 -8.09
CA VAL A 656 29.56 -6.88 -8.12
C VAL A 656 28.08 -7.23 -8.28
N LEU A 657 27.73 -8.15 -9.17
CA LEU A 657 26.35 -8.60 -9.35
C LEU A 657 25.80 -9.28 -8.09
N TYR A 658 26.61 -10.08 -7.40
CA TYR A 658 26.24 -10.66 -6.10
C TYR A 658 26.02 -9.60 -5.02
N GLY A 659 26.82 -8.52 -5.01
CA GLY A 659 26.61 -7.37 -4.12
C GLY A 659 25.29 -6.65 -4.39
N VAL A 660 24.91 -6.50 -5.67
CA VAL A 660 23.60 -5.96 -6.07
C VAL A 660 22.46 -6.92 -5.65
N PHE A 661 22.65 -8.23 -5.75
CA PHE A 661 21.66 -9.22 -5.28
C PHE A 661 21.42 -9.12 -3.78
N LEU A 662 22.48 -9.00 -2.99
CA LEU A 662 22.38 -8.76 -1.55
C LEU A 662 21.59 -7.47 -1.27
N TYR A 663 21.89 -6.39 -2.01
CA TYR A 663 21.16 -5.13 -1.89
C TYR A 663 19.66 -5.29 -2.21
N MET A 664 19.30 -5.97 -3.30
CA MET A 664 17.90 -6.20 -3.67
C MET A 664 17.16 -7.03 -2.62
N GLY A 665 17.79 -8.09 -2.10
CA GLY A 665 17.22 -8.90 -1.01
C GLY A 665 16.96 -8.08 0.26
N VAL A 666 17.96 -7.32 0.73
CA VAL A 666 17.85 -6.49 1.93
C VAL A 666 16.87 -5.32 1.74
N SER A 667 16.84 -4.70 0.56
CA SER A 667 15.91 -3.61 0.26
C SER A 667 14.46 -4.10 0.21
N SER A 668 14.22 -5.34 -0.24
CA SER A 668 12.88 -5.93 -0.33
C SER A 668 12.32 -6.31 1.05
N LEU A 669 13.18 -6.57 2.05
CA LEU A 669 12.76 -6.75 3.44
C LEU A 669 12.23 -5.45 4.09
N LYS A 670 12.67 -4.27 3.62
CA LYS A 670 12.21 -2.97 4.12
C LYS A 670 10.83 -2.64 3.52
N GLY A 671 9.77 -3.13 4.15
CA GLY A 671 8.38 -2.94 3.72
C GLY A 671 7.45 -4.11 4.07
N ILE A 672 8.02 -5.22 4.55
CA ILE A 672 7.27 -6.37 5.04
C ILE A 672 6.97 -6.17 6.54
N GLN A 673 5.70 -6.20 6.95
CA GLN A 673 5.35 -5.99 8.36
C GLN A 673 5.89 -7.09 9.27
N LEU A 674 5.95 -8.34 8.80
CA LEU A 674 6.62 -9.42 9.53
C LEU A 674 8.02 -9.00 10.00
N PHE A 675 8.83 -8.37 9.15
CA PHE A 675 10.19 -7.97 9.52
C PHE A 675 10.19 -6.81 10.53
N ASP A 676 9.26 -5.87 10.42
CA ASP A 676 9.10 -4.80 11.40
C ASP A 676 8.60 -5.32 12.76
N ARG A 677 7.74 -6.35 12.76
CA ARG A 677 7.33 -7.05 13.98
C ARG A 677 8.47 -7.89 14.59
N ILE A 678 9.34 -8.48 13.77
CA ILE A 678 10.55 -9.16 14.25
C ILE A 678 11.50 -8.15 14.92
N LYS A 679 11.71 -6.96 14.32
CA LYS A 679 12.51 -5.89 14.97
C LYS A 679 11.92 -5.45 16.30
N LEU A 680 10.59 -5.45 16.42
CA LEU A 680 9.89 -5.13 17.66
C LEU A 680 10.32 -6.02 18.82
N PHE A 681 10.66 -7.29 18.55
CA PHE A 681 11.15 -8.22 19.57
C PHE A 681 12.48 -7.78 20.18
N GLY A 682 13.32 -7.08 19.40
CA GLY A 682 14.61 -6.54 19.84
C GLY A 682 14.58 -5.08 20.30
N MET A 683 13.43 -4.40 20.21
CA MET A 683 13.30 -3.00 20.63
C MET A 683 12.76 -2.91 22.07
N PRO A 684 13.38 -2.14 22.97
CA PRO A 684 12.81 -1.88 24.28
C PRO A 684 11.52 -1.06 24.14
N SER A 685 10.55 -1.31 25.03
CA SER A 685 9.20 -0.69 25.00
C SER A 685 9.22 0.84 24.92
N LYS A 686 10.26 1.49 25.47
CA LYS A 686 10.44 2.95 25.45
C LYS A 686 10.73 3.53 24.06
N HIS A 687 11.34 2.76 23.16
CA HIS A 687 11.74 3.21 21.82
C HIS A 687 10.82 2.65 20.72
N GLN A 688 9.66 2.14 21.12
CA GLN A 688 8.74 1.49 20.22
C GLN A 688 8.09 2.56 19.31
N PRO A 689 8.17 2.39 17.97
CA PRO A 689 7.52 3.33 17.06
C PRO A 689 6.00 3.25 17.20
N ASP A 690 5.31 4.37 16.91
CA ASP A 690 3.84 4.51 16.95
C ASP A 690 3.13 3.72 15.85
N LEU A 691 3.26 2.40 15.88
CA LEU A 691 2.54 1.50 14.98
C LEU A 691 1.13 1.31 15.54
N ILE A 692 0.13 1.80 14.81
CA ILE A 692 -1.27 1.83 15.27
C ILE A 692 -1.85 0.47 15.70
N TYR A 693 -1.38 -0.66 15.17
CA TYR A 693 -1.86 -1.98 15.63
C TYR A 693 -1.45 -2.30 17.07
N LEU A 694 -0.37 -1.70 17.58
CA LEU A 694 0.07 -1.82 18.97
C LEU A 694 -0.87 -1.12 19.95
N ARG A 695 -1.71 -0.21 19.46
CA ARG A 695 -2.71 0.51 20.28
C ARG A 695 -3.95 -0.32 20.55
N TYR A 696 -4.27 -1.26 19.66
CA TYR A 696 -5.51 -2.05 19.71
C TYR A 696 -5.28 -3.51 20.12
N VAL A 697 -4.06 -4.03 19.99
CA VAL A 697 -3.72 -5.43 20.31
C VAL A 697 -2.58 -5.44 21.34
N PRO A 698 -2.72 -6.17 22.46
CA PRO A 698 -1.66 -6.25 23.46
C PRO A 698 -0.39 -6.91 22.89
N LEU A 699 0.77 -6.40 23.31
CA LEU A 699 2.09 -6.79 22.76
C LEU A 699 2.35 -8.29 22.78
N TRP A 700 1.98 -8.98 23.87
CA TRP A 700 2.21 -10.41 23.99
C TRP A 700 1.47 -11.21 22.89
N LYS A 701 0.25 -10.81 22.51
CA LYS A 701 -0.49 -11.43 21.41
C LYS A 701 0.17 -11.16 20.05
N VAL A 702 0.71 -9.97 19.84
CA VAL A 702 1.50 -9.66 18.64
C VAL A 702 2.75 -10.55 18.57
N HIS A 703 3.45 -10.73 19.69
CA HIS A 703 4.62 -11.61 19.75
C HIS A 703 4.26 -13.06 19.48
N VAL A 704 3.20 -13.61 20.08
CA VAL A 704 2.74 -14.98 19.80
C VAL A 704 2.42 -15.16 18.31
N PHE A 705 1.68 -14.22 17.71
CA PHE A 705 1.39 -14.24 16.27
C PHE A 705 2.67 -14.29 15.42
N THR A 706 3.65 -13.46 15.76
CA THR A 706 4.93 -13.40 15.03
C THR A 706 5.77 -14.65 15.21
N VAL A 707 5.75 -15.27 16.39
CA VAL A 707 6.45 -16.54 16.66
C VAL A 707 5.83 -17.67 15.85
N VAL A 708 4.50 -17.73 15.76
CA VAL A 708 3.81 -18.70 14.89
C VAL A 708 4.21 -18.48 13.43
N GLN A 709 4.18 -17.24 12.93
CA GLN A 709 4.59 -16.92 11.56
C GLN A 709 6.06 -17.28 11.28
N LEU A 710 6.95 -16.96 12.22
CA LEU A 710 8.39 -17.25 12.12
C LEU A 710 8.66 -18.76 12.16
N SER A 711 7.96 -19.51 13.00
CA SER A 711 8.05 -20.97 13.05
C SER A 711 7.64 -21.60 11.72
N CYS A 712 6.53 -21.15 11.14
CA CYS A 712 6.11 -21.55 9.80
C CYS A 712 7.15 -21.19 8.72
N LEU A 713 7.76 -20.00 8.81
CA LEU A 713 8.82 -19.56 7.90
C LEU A 713 10.07 -20.45 7.98
N ILE A 714 10.50 -20.80 9.20
CA ILE A 714 11.64 -21.69 9.43
C ILE A 714 11.35 -23.08 8.87
N LEU A 715 10.15 -23.62 9.09
CA LEU A 715 9.73 -24.90 8.53
C LEU A 715 9.81 -24.90 7.00
N LEU A 716 9.32 -23.84 6.34
CA LEU A 716 9.45 -23.68 4.89
C LEU A 716 10.92 -23.62 4.43
N LEU A 717 11.77 -22.92 5.18
CA LEU A 717 13.19 -22.79 4.86
C LEU A 717 13.90 -24.15 4.93
N VAL A 718 13.66 -24.94 5.98
CA VAL A 718 14.25 -26.29 6.15
C VAL A 718 13.84 -27.21 4.99
N ILE A 719 12.55 -27.22 4.65
CA ILE A 719 12.05 -28.05 3.55
C ILE A 719 12.65 -27.63 2.21
N LYS A 720 12.79 -26.31 1.98
CA LYS A 720 13.38 -25.76 0.76
C LYS A 720 14.87 -26.11 0.61
N LEU A 721 15.59 -26.31 1.72
CA LEU A 721 16.99 -26.79 1.69
C LEU A 721 17.09 -28.31 1.43
N THR A 722 16.01 -29.06 1.59
CA THR A 722 15.98 -30.51 1.41
C THR A 722 15.56 -30.87 -0.02
N SER A 723 15.86 -32.09 -0.48
CA SER A 723 15.38 -32.65 -1.76
C SER A 723 13.85 -32.67 -1.90
N ALA A 724 13.10 -32.48 -0.81
CA ALA A 724 11.65 -32.36 -0.77
C ALA A 724 11.12 -30.99 -1.26
N ALA A 725 11.99 -30.09 -1.74
CA ALA A 725 11.62 -28.76 -2.24
C ALA A 725 10.55 -28.76 -3.36
N VAL A 726 10.30 -29.89 -4.03
CA VAL A 726 9.21 -30.03 -5.02
C VAL A 726 7.82 -29.86 -4.39
N ILE A 727 7.65 -30.20 -3.12
CA ILE A 727 6.37 -30.10 -2.38
C ILE A 727 6.12 -28.65 -1.89
N PHE A 728 7.07 -27.74 -2.13
CA PHE A 728 7.04 -26.37 -1.66
C PHE A 728 5.70 -25.63 -1.88
N PRO A 729 5.04 -25.69 -3.06
CA PRO A 729 3.75 -25.02 -3.28
C PRO A 729 2.60 -25.56 -2.41
N MET A 730 2.58 -26.87 -2.16
CA MET A 730 1.58 -27.49 -1.27
C MET A 730 1.76 -27.03 0.18
N MET A 731 2.99 -26.75 0.59
CA MET A 731 3.26 -26.22 1.92
C MET A 731 2.81 -24.77 2.06
N VAL A 732 2.91 -23.96 1.00
CA VAL A 732 2.36 -22.60 1.02
C VAL A 732 0.83 -22.63 1.17
N LEU A 733 0.14 -23.59 0.53
CA LEU A 733 -1.29 -23.84 0.79
C LEU A 733 -1.54 -24.25 2.25
N ALA A 734 -0.65 -25.05 2.85
CA ALA A 734 -0.76 -25.40 4.27
C ALA A 734 -0.65 -24.17 5.18
N LEU A 735 0.10 -23.12 4.82
CA LEU A 735 0.10 -21.86 5.58
C LEU A 735 -1.27 -21.18 5.61
N VAL A 736 -2.04 -21.27 4.52
CA VAL A 736 -3.42 -20.76 4.49
C VAL A 736 -4.29 -21.53 5.48
N PHE A 737 -4.07 -22.84 5.60
CA PHE A 737 -4.76 -23.65 6.59
C PHE A 737 -4.33 -23.32 8.03
N VAL A 738 -3.03 -23.17 8.29
CA VAL A 738 -2.52 -22.70 9.59
C VAL A 738 -3.10 -21.33 9.94
N ARG A 739 -3.23 -20.44 8.96
CA ARG A 739 -3.86 -19.15 9.15
C ARG A 739 -5.34 -19.27 9.53
N LYS A 740 -6.07 -20.19 8.92
CA LYS A 740 -7.47 -20.48 9.29
C LYS A 740 -7.59 -21.12 10.67
N LEU A 741 -6.59 -21.90 11.10
CA LEU A 741 -6.52 -22.43 12.47
C LEU A 741 -6.28 -21.32 13.51
N LEU A 742 -5.58 -20.23 13.16
CA LEU A 742 -5.40 -19.07 14.05
C LEU A 742 -6.73 -18.38 14.39
N ASP A 743 -7.81 -18.60 13.61
CA ASP A 743 -9.15 -18.10 13.93
C ASP A 743 -9.75 -18.74 15.20
N PHE A 744 -9.21 -19.88 15.66
CA PHE A 744 -9.62 -20.49 16.93
C PHE A 744 -8.97 -19.82 18.16
N CYS A 745 -7.79 -19.22 17.98
CA CYS A 745 -7.02 -18.64 19.08
C CYS A 745 -7.20 -17.12 19.21
N TYR A 746 -7.56 -16.43 18.13
CA TYR A 746 -7.69 -14.97 18.08
C TYR A 746 -9.12 -14.52 17.80
N SER A 747 -9.54 -13.41 18.40
CA SER A 747 -10.81 -12.78 18.03
C SER A 747 -10.72 -12.21 16.60
N LYS A 748 -11.82 -12.30 15.83
CA LYS A 748 -11.92 -11.74 14.47
C LYS A 748 -11.46 -10.27 14.38
N ARG A 749 -11.66 -9.49 15.46
CA ARG A 749 -11.24 -8.09 15.55
C ARG A 749 -9.72 -7.93 15.71
N GLU A 750 -9.08 -8.72 16.56
CA GLU A 750 -7.61 -8.64 16.76
C GLU A 750 -6.87 -9.04 15.50
N LEU A 751 -7.43 -10.04 14.83
CA LEU A 751 -6.91 -10.62 13.61
C LEU A 751 -7.06 -9.67 12.41
N SER A 752 -8.16 -8.92 12.33
CA SER A 752 -8.30 -7.87 11.31
C SER A 752 -7.29 -6.74 11.53
N TRP A 753 -6.94 -6.36 12.77
CA TRP A 753 -5.87 -5.37 12.99
C TRP A 753 -4.48 -5.87 12.59
N LEU A 754 -4.23 -7.19 12.64
CA LEU A 754 -2.97 -7.80 12.26
C LEU A 754 -2.87 -8.09 10.76
N ASP A 755 -3.98 -8.33 10.06
CA ASP A 755 -3.97 -8.69 8.64
C ASP A 755 -4.56 -7.62 7.70
N ASP A 756 -5.50 -6.80 8.15
CA ASP A 756 -6.14 -5.79 7.32
C ASP A 756 -5.39 -4.44 7.30
N LEU A 757 -5.34 -3.87 6.10
CA LEU A 757 -4.99 -2.48 5.88
C LEU A 757 -6.24 -1.62 6.00
N ILE A 758 -6.43 -1.01 7.16
CA ILE A 758 -7.20 0.24 7.20
C ILE A 758 -6.30 1.33 6.58
N PRO A 759 -6.72 2.02 5.51
CA PRO A 759 -5.90 3.03 4.85
C PRO A 759 -5.53 4.14 5.84
N GLU A 760 -4.26 4.54 5.86
CA GLU A 760 -3.70 5.55 6.79
C GLU A 760 -4.49 6.87 6.85
N SER A 761 -5.20 7.23 5.79
CA SER A 761 -6.07 8.42 5.75
C SER A 761 -7.39 8.26 6.50
N LYS A 762 -8.00 7.06 6.50
CA LYS A 762 -9.12 6.74 7.40
C LYS A 762 -8.62 6.58 8.83
N LYS A 763 -7.44 5.96 8.99
CA LYS A 763 -6.72 5.76 10.24
C LYS A 763 -6.49 7.05 11.03
N LYS A 764 -5.98 8.11 10.37
CA LYS A 764 -5.77 9.41 11.04
C LYS A 764 -7.10 10.04 11.49
N ARG A 765 -8.15 9.95 10.66
CA ARG A 765 -9.49 10.45 11.02
C ARG A 765 -10.15 9.65 12.15
N ASP A 766 -10.00 8.34 12.14
CA ASP A 766 -10.60 7.44 13.14
C ASP A 766 -9.82 7.47 14.45
N ASP A 767 -8.49 7.60 14.40
CA ASP A 767 -7.63 7.78 15.57
C ASP A 767 -7.80 9.18 16.18
N ASP A 768 -7.97 10.24 15.37
CA ASP A 768 -8.30 11.59 15.89
C ASP A 768 -9.68 11.61 16.57
N LYS A 769 -10.65 10.84 16.05
CA LYS A 769 -11.98 10.67 16.69
C LYS A 769 -11.89 9.90 18.00
N LYS A 770 -11.19 8.77 18.03
CA LYS A 770 -11.07 7.95 19.24
C LYS A 770 -10.18 8.55 20.30
N LYS A 771 -9.15 9.32 19.92
CA LYS A 771 -8.32 10.05 20.89
C LYS A 771 -9.15 11.11 21.61
N LYS A 772 -10.05 11.80 20.89
CA LYS A 772 -11.05 12.68 21.49
C LYS A 772 -12.03 11.95 22.43
N GLU A 773 -12.45 10.73 22.08
CA GLU A 773 -13.30 9.90 22.96
C GLU A 773 -12.56 9.39 24.20
N GLN A 774 -11.28 9.00 24.07
CA GLN A 774 -10.45 8.53 25.19
C GLN A 774 -10.04 9.67 26.13
N ASP A 775 -9.67 10.83 25.59
CA ASP A 775 -9.37 12.02 26.40
C ASP A 775 -10.63 12.48 27.16
N ALA A 776 -11.83 12.32 26.57
CA ALA A 776 -13.11 12.56 27.25
C ALA A 776 -13.43 11.51 28.34
N GLN A 777 -13.01 10.25 28.15
CA GLN A 777 -13.20 9.18 29.15
C GLN A 777 -12.20 9.27 30.31
N GLN A 778 -10.94 9.65 30.05
CA GLN A 778 -9.95 9.86 31.11
C GLN A 778 -10.28 11.08 31.98
N MET A 779 -10.85 12.14 31.40
CA MET A 779 -11.39 13.26 32.19
C MET A 779 -12.60 12.84 33.06
N MET A 780 -13.34 11.79 32.67
CA MET A 780 -14.41 11.23 33.50
C MET A 780 -13.88 10.29 34.60
N GLU A 781 -12.87 9.47 34.33
CA GLU A 781 -12.28 8.55 35.33
C GLU A 781 -11.45 9.28 36.40
N GLU A 782 -10.72 10.36 36.07
CA GLU A 782 -10.02 11.19 37.07
C GLU A 782 -10.99 11.93 38.02
N THR A 783 -12.28 12.02 37.66
CA THR A 783 -13.31 12.63 38.51
C THR A 783 -13.98 11.62 39.46
N GLU A 784 -13.79 10.31 39.27
CA GLU A 784 -14.47 9.25 40.05
C GLU A 784 -13.62 8.66 41.22
N GLU A 785 -12.33 8.98 41.35
CA GLU A 785 -11.47 8.37 42.40
C GLU A 785 -11.44 9.10 43.77
N GLU A 786 -12.22 10.16 44.00
CA GLU A 786 -12.34 10.77 45.33
C GLU A 786 -13.72 10.53 46.00
N GLU A 787 -13.67 9.92 47.20
CA GLU A 787 -14.62 10.00 48.35
C GLU A 787 -15.69 8.86 48.57
N PRO A 788 -16.15 8.57 49.82
CA PRO A 788 -15.78 7.35 50.55
C PRO A 788 -16.96 6.44 51.02
N TYR A 789 -16.59 5.36 51.72
CA TYR A 789 -17.35 4.28 52.39
C TYR A 789 -18.71 4.60 53.05
N GLU A 790 -19.72 3.72 52.87
CA GLU A 790 -20.55 3.14 53.96
C GLU A 790 -21.35 1.87 53.56
N ARG A 791 -21.55 0.95 54.53
CA ARG A 791 -22.28 -0.35 54.49
C ARG A 791 -23.82 -0.10 54.53
N GLU A 792 -24.80 -0.98 54.27
CA GLU A 792 -24.97 -2.43 54.53
C GLU A 792 -26.33 -2.93 53.91
N PHE A 793 -26.32 -4.08 53.20
CA PHE A 793 -27.30 -5.21 53.10
C PHE A 793 -28.86 -5.09 52.88
N PRO A 794 -29.56 -6.18 52.42
CA PRO A 794 -30.55 -6.13 51.34
C PRO A 794 -31.97 -6.67 51.70
N ASN A 795 -32.97 -6.55 50.81
CA ASN A 795 -33.91 -7.65 50.46
C ASN A 795 -35.07 -7.31 49.48
N LYS A 796 -35.16 -8.15 48.43
CA LYS A 796 -36.30 -8.94 47.86
C LYS A 796 -37.70 -8.38 47.56
N ALA A 797 -38.15 -8.88 46.39
CA ALA A 797 -39.51 -9.33 45.97
C ALA A 797 -40.47 -8.28 45.38
N MET A 798 -41.42 -8.56 44.46
CA MET A 798 -41.69 -9.62 43.48
C MET A 798 -42.94 -9.15 42.68
N LYS A 799 -42.90 -9.32 41.34
CA LYS A 799 -43.98 -9.40 40.31
C LYS A 799 -45.45 -9.02 40.63
N GLY A 800 -46.05 -8.27 39.69
CA GLY A 800 -47.48 -8.31 39.32
C GLY A 800 -47.68 -7.86 37.87
N ARG A 801 -48.52 -8.58 37.10
CA ARG A 801 -48.70 -8.52 35.64
C ARG A 801 -50.20 -8.34 35.33
N SER A 802 -50.58 -7.43 34.42
CA SER A 802 -51.72 -7.63 33.49
C SER A 802 -51.91 -6.47 32.49
N ASP A 803 -51.81 -6.87 31.21
CA ASP A 803 -52.59 -6.49 30.01
C ASP A 803 -52.42 -5.21 29.18
N PRO A 804 -52.58 -5.33 27.84
CA PRO A 804 -51.89 -4.53 26.84
C PRO A 804 -52.86 -3.72 25.97
N SER A 805 -52.90 -2.40 26.12
CA SER A 805 -53.40 -1.48 25.08
C SER A 805 -53.28 -0.05 25.58
N GLU A 806 -52.05 0.45 25.66
CA GLU A 806 -51.72 1.87 25.58
C GLU A 806 -50.19 1.99 25.62
N VAL A 807 -49.58 2.36 24.49
CA VAL A 807 -48.14 2.59 24.43
C VAL A 807 -47.89 4.03 24.88
N ASN A 808 -47.61 4.21 26.17
CA ASN A 808 -47.07 5.46 26.70
C ASN A 808 -45.58 5.55 26.33
N ILE A 809 -45.24 6.33 25.30
CA ILE A 809 -43.87 6.50 24.78
C ILE A 809 -42.91 7.08 25.85
N SER A 810 -43.45 7.69 26.90
CA SER A 810 -42.65 8.23 28.01
C SER A 810 -42.07 7.14 28.93
N ASP A 811 -42.72 5.98 29.06
CA ASP A 811 -42.26 4.89 29.93
C ASP A 811 -41.31 3.91 29.24
N GLU A 812 -41.29 3.84 27.91
CA GLU A 812 -40.29 3.08 27.14
C GLU A 812 -38.92 3.80 27.09
N MET A 813 -38.90 5.14 27.15
CA MET A 813 -37.64 5.90 27.22
C MET A 813 -36.93 5.77 28.57
N ALA A 814 -37.66 5.52 29.66
CA ALA A 814 -37.09 5.31 30.99
C ALA A 814 -36.30 4.00 31.14
N LYS A 815 -36.39 3.09 30.15
CA LYS A 815 -35.60 1.83 30.10
C LYS A 815 -34.34 1.93 29.24
N SER A 816 -34.08 3.06 28.59
CA SER A 816 -32.78 3.32 27.97
C SER A 816 -31.78 3.72 29.06
N GLY A 817 -30.64 3.02 29.13
CA GLY A 817 -29.66 3.08 30.22
C GLY A 817 -28.85 4.38 30.33
N ILE A 818 -29.45 5.53 30.01
CA ILE A 818 -28.78 6.85 29.99
C ILE A 818 -29.22 7.72 31.19
N TRP A 819 -30.24 7.31 31.95
CA TRP A 819 -30.78 8.11 33.07
C TRP A 819 -30.13 7.90 34.45
N LYS A 820 -29.09 7.06 34.56
CA LYS A 820 -28.34 6.88 35.81
C LYS A 820 -27.18 7.87 36.02
N SER A 821 -26.74 8.59 34.99
CA SER A 821 -25.67 9.59 35.09
C SER A 821 -26.17 11.00 35.41
N VAL A 822 -27.46 11.30 35.18
CA VAL A 822 -28.01 12.65 35.39
C VAL A 822 -28.69 12.82 36.76
N SER A 823 -29.13 11.74 37.40
CA SER A 823 -29.78 11.81 38.72
C SER A 823 -28.79 11.94 39.90
N LYS A 824 -27.49 11.72 39.70
CA LYS A 824 -26.46 11.88 40.74
C LYS A 824 -25.91 13.31 40.89
N ASN A 825 -26.11 14.19 39.91
CA ASN A 825 -25.62 15.57 39.96
C ASN A 825 -26.61 16.58 40.57
N SER A 826 -27.70 16.12 41.21
CA SER A 826 -28.70 17.00 41.84
C SER A 826 -28.66 17.01 43.38
N GLU A 827 -27.81 16.20 44.03
CA GLU A 827 -27.74 16.12 45.52
C GLU A 827 -26.47 16.72 46.13
N GLY A 828 -25.82 17.66 45.45
CA GLY A 828 -24.60 18.33 45.92
C GLY A 828 -24.69 19.85 46.01
N ASN A 829 -25.73 20.41 46.65
CA ASN A 829 -25.66 21.74 47.28
C ASN A 829 -26.90 22.06 48.14
N LYS A 830 -26.82 21.72 49.43
CA LYS A 830 -27.39 22.53 50.53
C LYS A 830 -26.15 23.18 51.18
N VAL A 831 -26.01 24.49 51.33
CA VAL A 831 -26.85 25.38 52.14
C VAL A 831 -26.68 26.83 51.67
N LEU A 832 -27.75 27.46 51.18
CA LEU A 832 -28.10 28.83 51.58
C LEU A 832 -29.62 28.98 51.57
N LYS A 833 -30.11 29.77 52.51
CA LYS A 833 -31.47 29.77 53.06
C LYS A 833 -32.60 29.83 52.02
N ARG A 834 -33.59 28.96 52.28
CA ARG A 834 -34.95 28.94 51.74
C ARG A 834 -35.67 30.27 52.01
N CYS A 835 -35.98 31.03 50.96
CA CYS A 835 -37.17 31.89 50.95
C CYS A 835 -38.21 31.21 50.06
N LYS A 836 -39.31 30.77 50.67
CA LYS A 836 -40.45 30.14 49.98
C LYS A 836 -41.24 31.21 49.25
N SER A 837 -41.28 31.16 47.92
CA SER A 837 -42.48 31.31 47.09
C SER A 837 -42.05 31.63 45.66
N LEU A 838 -42.23 30.71 44.72
CA LEU A 838 -42.62 31.11 43.38
C LEU A 838 -43.34 29.95 42.69
N GLU A 839 -44.56 30.25 42.28
CA GLU A 839 -45.48 29.41 41.55
C GLU A 839 -44.95 29.05 40.16
N LYS A 840 -45.53 28.00 39.58
CA LYS A 840 -45.44 27.66 38.15
C LYS A 840 -45.57 28.93 37.31
N LEU A 841 -44.52 29.33 36.59
CA LEU A 841 -44.63 30.33 35.53
C LEU A 841 -45.36 29.69 34.33
N PRO A 842 -46.55 30.19 33.93
CA PRO A 842 -47.21 29.74 32.73
C PRO A 842 -46.55 30.38 31.50
N CYS A 843 -46.55 29.64 30.39
CA CYS A 843 -46.39 30.20 29.05
C CYS A 843 -47.49 31.25 28.85
N VAL A 844 -47.14 32.53 28.81
CA VAL A 844 -48.10 33.62 28.65
C VAL A 844 -48.49 33.70 27.18
N ARG A 845 -49.71 33.27 26.87
CA ARG A 845 -50.38 33.52 25.59
C ARG A 845 -50.93 34.95 25.62
N ILE A 846 -50.23 35.89 24.98
CA ILE A 846 -50.72 37.27 24.82
C ILE A 846 -51.78 37.25 23.71
N ASN A 847 -53.05 37.36 24.08
CA ASN A 847 -54.14 37.71 23.16
C ASN A 847 -54.20 39.25 23.09
N MET A 848 -53.98 39.83 21.91
CA MET A 848 -54.41 41.21 21.66
C MET A 848 -55.90 41.17 21.31
N GLY A 849 -56.74 41.68 22.22
CA GLY A 849 -58.14 41.98 21.94
C GLY A 849 -58.28 43.43 21.48
N ASP A 850 -59.07 43.62 20.43
CA ASP A 850 -59.61 44.93 20.04
C ASP A 850 -60.49 45.49 21.16
N GLU A 851 -60.30 46.76 21.55
CA GLU A 851 -61.38 47.59 22.08
C GLU A 851 -61.08 49.09 21.97
N ASP A 852 -62.17 49.81 21.70
CA ASP A 852 -62.28 51.17 21.20
C ASP A 852 -62.02 52.30 22.22
N SER A 853 -61.62 53.45 21.67
CA SER A 853 -61.88 54.83 22.10
C SER A 853 -62.16 55.17 23.57
N GLN A 854 -61.25 55.93 24.20
CA GLN A 854 -61.65 57.06 25.05
C GLN A 854 -60.54 58.12 25.21
N ARG A 855 -60.85 59.35 24.79
CA ARG A 855 -60.11 60.58 25.13
C ARG A 855 -60.27 60.87 26.63
N PHE A 856 -59.20 61.31 27.29
CA PHE A 856 -59.23 62.40 28.26
C PHE A 856 -57.84 63.05 28.39
N ILE A 857 -57.88 64.28 28.88
CA ILE A 857 -56.94 65.41 28.76
C ILE A 857 -55.98 65.48 29.96
N ASP A 858 -54.78 66.01 29.71
CA ASP A 858 -53.76 66.68 30.55
C ASP A 858 -53.65 66.35 32.05
N SER A 859 -52.41 66.11 32.52
CA SER A 859 -51.68 67.07 33.39
C SER A 859 -50.26 66.59 33.76
N GLU A 860 -49.34 67.55 33.66
CA GLU A 860 -47.92 67.52 34.02
C GLU A 860 -47.64 67.38 35.53
N THR A 861 -46.35 67.25 35.84
CA THR A 861 -45.58 67.38 37.11
C THR A 861 -45.13 66.03 37.71
N ALA A 862 -43.84 65.77 37.98
CA ALA A 862 -42.72 66.66 38.30
C ALA A 862 -41.38 66.21 37.68
N LEU A 863 -40.50 67.21 37.51
CA LEU A 863 -39.19 67.30 36.83
C LEU A 863 -38.22 66.11 36.93
#